data_AF-A0A937SVI9-F1
#
_entry.id   AF-A0A937SVI9-F1
#
_cell.length_a   1.000
_cell.length_b   1.000
_cell.length_c   1.000
_cell.angle_alpha   90.00
_cell.angle_beta   90.00
_cell.angle_gamma   90.00
#
_symmetry.space_group_name_H-M   'P 1'
#
loop_
_entity.id
_entity.type
_entity.pdbx_description
1 polymer ?
#
loop_
_entity_poly.entity_id
_entity_poly.type
_entity_poly.pdbx_seq_one_letter_code
_entity_poly.pdbx_strand_id
1 'polypeptide(L)'
;MRTDYTSGFNTSRNSKANAPVNLLKIEWPAMNGLPALTLRLADREGIVINSVIWYPLINDMGDLDRLVSPDQADSNSLPNLTASVVNAPVDLFSDPDYPIKAISNVRVGGHLADSGDFSIDVVNGEVVFSSKPKKSDSIDTKFLQAQNDVVGAGNSAINPTNANIPNSPTTYAKINQSAAVLSLRQTNSLANIGTIGKVLLRVEHFVEEKLPNDSMTAHVTGVGQVGTLSAPAADDVVVSSGTTDITHTHLDSLGFPISDPQHQHSEALPPKITQNALSGVGGQTIGLSNGEQHIITFPDPGPGTWATAEYGFGFEWSGTINGPSTVDVYANNYGGSPSAGYRLWRRQGTTETYTTGGNINTDTNSIRITHNATLIVFKIISATRVVTMTAPLQVSTQATSVSTSKTGSLTQHSSSPGINSTAEKATRSVVDFFDITSHVNGDWNWFTNRESKVQYNGSSDGRTAFIVHLAYEIEYARRRIQFTDEVNADIQGVKDDSIGTLTGTANALVERPDHVYKWSILKALNLASSVLDPISLVEAGGLFSGYLLAGVISNKISVRELWNQWGKESRSFFYWDLGLAKILFRQLNLVNTSTIPAKTILDNMVLLDSQNRIRFKSLRTPIEDVVNKIDLRYRKNWSSEGYKSVESGEDAESINQFGKKEKPIDFEFNWIRSQTAAEDLVSFYLQERGLPRDIYEIELLLDNMEIERGDIIEVNPPTHELENVKVMVLGAGRSIGSGSGNRMDSVPIIVRQMRGFVGNTGFGLQAFGGSGFGGAEIN
;
A
#
# COMPACT_ATOMS: atom_id res chain seq x y z
N MET A 1 -15.29 -17.78 7.37
CA MET A 1 -16.63 -17.72 8.01
C MET A 1 -17.15 -19.14 8.17
N ARG A 2 -17.68 -19.49 9.33
CA ARG A 2 -18.36 -20.78 9.58
C ARG A 2 -19.82 -20.62 9.12
N THR A 3 -20.23 -21.41 8.13
CA THR A 3 -21.55 -21.31 7.46
C THR A 3 -22.60 -22.19 8.13
N ASP A 4 -22.82 -21.96 9.42
CA ASP A 4 -23.86 -22.70 10.14
C ASP A 4 -25.15 -21.87 10.07
N TYR A 5 -26.04 -22.18 9.12
CA TYR A 5 -27.42 -21.68 9.11
C TYR A 5 -28.37 -22.76 9.61
N THR A 6 -29.42 -22.36 10.29
CA THR A 6 -30.51 -23.26 10.68
C THR A 6 -31.70 -23.01 9.76
N SER A 7 -32.21 -24.09 9.16
CA SER A 7 -33.48 -24.09 8.43
C SER A 7 -34.55 -24.79 9.26
N GLY A 8 -35.76 -24.26 9.23
CA GLY A 8 -36.91 -24.85 9.93
C GLY A 8 -38.21 -24.54 9.22
N PHE A 9 -39.12 -25.50 9.23
CA PHE A 9 -40.49 -25.31 8.76
C PHE A 9 -41.39 -24.99 9.94
N ASN A 10 -42.09 -23.85 9.88
CA ASN A 10 -43.12 -23.51 10.85
C ASN A 10 -44.46 -23.35 10.14
N THR A 11 -45.50 -23.98 10.68
CA THR A 11 -46.88 -23.75 10.24
C THR A 11 -47.44 -22.52 10.94
N SER A 12 -47.82 -21.50 10.17
CA SER A 12 -48.60 -20.36 10.66
C SER A 12 -49.99 -20.38 10.04
N ARG A 13 -50.94 -19.60 10.57
CA ARG A 13 -52.24 -19.41 9.92
C ARG A 13 -52.32 -18.02 9.29
N ASN A 14 -52.81 -17.97 8.06
CA ASN A 14 -53.16 -16.70 7.41
C ASN A 14 -54.28 -16.03 8.21
N SER A 15 -54.07 -14.79 8.66
CA SER A 15 -55.01 -14.06 9.53
C SER A 15 -56.34 -13.72 8.87
N LYS A 16 -56.41 -13.68 7.52
CA LYS A 16 -57.65 -13.43 6.77
C LYS A 16 -58.38 -14.70 6.38
N ALA A 17 -57.66 -15.75 5.98
CA ALA A 17 -58.25 -16.99 5.46
C ALA A 17 -58.41 -18.10 6.51
N ASN A 18 -57.78 -17.96 7.68
CA ASN A 18 -57.69 -18.98 8.73
C ASN A 18 -57.16 -20.36 8.24
N ALA A 19 -56.47 -20.36 7.09
CA ALA A 19 -55.86 -21.55 6.49
C ALA A 19 -54.39 -21.68 6.93
N PRO A 20 -53.87 -22.91 7.10
CA PRO A 20 -52.46 -23.14 7.39
C PRO A 20 -51.59 -22.75 6.20
N VAL A 21 -50.49 -22.05 6.47
CA VAL A 21 -49.44 -21.68 5.52
C VAL A 21 -48.13 -22.26 6.02
N ASN A 22 -47.39 -22.92 5.14
CA ASN A 22 -46.06 -23.44 5.46
C ASN A 22 -45.03 -22.34 5.25
N LEU A 23 -44.25 -22.02 6.28
CA LEU A 23 -43.18 -21.04 6.21
C LEU A 23 -41.84 -21.77 6.27
N LEU A 24 -41.04 -21.66 5.22
CA LEU A 24 -39.62 -21.96 5.29
C LEU A 24 -38.92 -20.75 5.92
N LYS A 25 -38.32 -20.96 7.09
CA LYS A 25 -37.53 -19.96 7.80
C LYS A 25 -36.06 -20.31 7.67
N ILE A 26 -35.28 -19.39 7.11
CA ILE A 26 -33.82 -19.47 7.09
C ILE A 26 -33.31 -18.38 8.02
N GLU A 27 -32.61 -18.77 9.08
CA GLU A 27 -32.05 -17.85 10.07
C GLU A 27 -30.53 -17.82 9.95
N TRP A 28 -30.00 -16.63 9.70
CA TRP A 28 -28.58 -16.36 9.90
C TRP A 28 -28.34 -15.85 11.33
N PRO A 29 -27.30 -16.35 12.02
CA PRO A 29 -27.00 -15.90 13.36
C PRO A 29 -26.67 -14.39 13.38
N ALA A 30 -27.13 -13.70 14.42
CA ALA A 30 -26.82 -12.29 14.62
C ALA A 30 -25.30 -12.10 14.77
N MET A 31 -24.71 -11.22 13.96
CA MET A 31 -23.29 -10.88 14.06
C MET A 31 -23.17 -9.48 14.67
N ASN A 32 -22.47 -9.38 15.81
CA ASN A 32 -21.97 -8.12 16.39
C ASN A 32 -23.00 -6.97 16.45
N GLY A 33 -24.17 -7.22 17.03
CA GLY A 33 -25.19 -6.19 17.24
C GLY A 33 -26.01 -5.83 15.99
N LEU A 34 -25.78 -6.48 14.85
CA LEU A 34 -26.69 -6.42 13.70
C LEU A 34 -27.83 -7.45 13.89
N PRO A 35 -29.08 -7.09 13.59
CA PRO A 35 -30.20 -8.02 13.70
C PRO A 35 -30.02 -9.19 12.72
N ALA A 36 -30.43 -10.39 13.14
CA ALA A 36 -30.44 -11.58 12.30
C ALA A 36 -31.24 -11.35 11.01
N LEU A 37 -30.65 -11.71 9.86
CA LEU A 37 -31.40 -11.76 8.60
C LEU A 37 -32.34 -12.97 8.65
N THR A 38 -33.64 -12.72 8.52
CA THR A 38 -34.66 -13.78 8.42
C THR A 38 -35.32 -13.71 7.06
N LEU A 39 -35.08 -14.71 6.20
CA LEU A 39 -35.87 -14.88 4.98
C LEU A 39 -37.12 -15.70 5.30
N ARG A 40 -38.29 -15.24 4.86
CA ARG A 40 -39.57 -15.95 4.96
C ARG A 40 -40.17 -16.11 3.57
N LEU A 41 -40.28 -17.34 3.11
CA LEU A 41 -40.91 -17.68 1.84
C LEU A 41 -42.28 -18.31 2.15
N ALA A 42 -43.35 -17.79 1.55
CA ALA A 42 -44.70 -18.33 1.63
C ALA A 42 -45.12 -18.90 0.28
N ASP A 43 -45.90 -19.98 0.32
CA ASP A 43 -46.19 -20.85 -0.80
C ASP A 43 -47.38 -20.39 -1.67
N ARG A 44 -48.25 -19.47 -1.22
CA ARG A 44 -49.51 -19.22 -1.96
C ARG A 44 -50.00 -17.80 -2.14
N GLU A 45 -49.79 -16.87 -1.21
CA GLU A 45 -50.18 -15.46 -1.40
C GLU A 45 -49.25 -14.60 -0.56
N GLY A 46 -48.74 -13.50 -1.14
CA GLY A 46 -47.69 -12.68 -0.54
C GLY A 46 -47.87 -12.40 0.95
N ILE A 47 -46.76 -12.43 1.70
CA ILE A 47 -46.80 -12.17 3.14
C ILE A 47 -46.99 -10.66 3.36
N VAL A 48 -47.97 -10.30 4.17
CA VAL A 48 -48.13 -8.93 4.66
C VAL A 48 -47.35 -8.78 5.97
N ILE A 49 -46.28 -7.98 5.94
CA ILE A 49 -45.53 -7.59 7.14
C ILE A 49 -45.64 -6.06 7.24
N ASN A 50 -46.12 -5.54 8.37
CA ASN A 50 -46.28 -4.10 8.61
C ASN A 50 -47.01 -3.35 7.47
N SER A 51 -48.09 -3.94 6.96
CA SER A 51 -48.92 -3.36 5.89
C SER A 51 -48.27 -3.26 4.50
N VAL A 52 -47.12 -3.91 4.27
CA VAL A 52 -46.49 -4.01 2.95
C VAL A 52 -46.65 -5.44 2.42
N ILE A 53 -47.12 -5.58 1.17
CA ILE A 53 -47.35 -6.88 0.50
C ILE A 53 -46.08 -7.30 -0.24
N TRP A 54 -45.52 -8.44 0.13
CA TRP A 54 -44.33 -9.03 -0.53
C TRP A 54 -44.73 -10.21 -1.40
N TYR A 55 -44.45 -10.16 -2.70
CA TYR A 55 -44.79 -11.23 -3.65
C TYR A 55 -43.69 -12.33 -3.70
N PRO A 56 -44.05 -13.59 -3.92
CA PRO A 56 -43.08 -14.68 -4.04
C PRO A 56 -42.22 -14.52 -5.31
N LEU A 57 -40.92 -14.79 -5.19
CA LEU A 57 -39.96 -14.78 -6.32
C LEU A 57 -40.06 -16.04 -7.20
N ILE A 58 -40.83 -17.04 -6.78
CA ILE A 58 -40.96 -18.36 -7.40
C ILE A 58 -42.45 -18.68 -7.49
N ASN A 59 -42.95 -18.90 -8.71
CA ASN A 59 -44.38 -18.92 -9.03
C ASN A 59 -45.04 -20.30 -8.80
N ASP A 60 -44.24 -21.38 -8.67
CA ASP A 60 -44.72 -22.72 -8.37
C ASP A 60 -43.66 -23.49 -7.55
N MET A 61 -44.11 -24.21 -6.50
CA MET A 61 -43.25 -25.05 -5.68
C MET A 61 -42.91 -26.41 -6.34
N GLY A 62 -43.59 -26.77 -7.43
CA GLY A 62 -43.29 -27.99 -8.20
C GLY A 62 -41.89 -28.03 -8.81
N ASP A 63 -41.22 -26.88 -8.96
CA ASP A 63 -39.89 -26.77 -9.56
C ASP A 63 -38.74 -26.98 -8.57
N LEU A 64 -38.99 -27.02 -7.25
CA LEU A 64 -37.95 -27.28 -6.25
C LEU A 64 -37.76 -28.77 -5.95
N ASP A 65 -38.77 -29.60 -6.21
CA ASP A 65 -38.79 -31.03 -5.84
C ASP A 65 -38.11 -31.94 -6.90
N ARG A 66 -37.51 -31.34 -7.94
CA ARG A 66 -36.85 -32.05 -9.05
C ARG A 66 -35.32 -31.88 -9.09
N LEU A 67 -34.70 -31.47 -8.00
CA LEU A 67 -33.23 -31.31 -7.94
C LEU A 67 -32.47 -32.61 -7.64
N VAL A 68 -33.12 -33.69 -7.19
CA VAL A 68 -32.51 -35.05 -7.17
C VAL A 68 -33.59 -36.14 -7.25
N SER A 69 -33.85 -36.68 -8.43
CA SER A 69 -34.38 -38.04 -8.59
C SER A 69 -33.67 -38.73 -9.76
N PRO A 70 -32.95 -39.84 -9.56
CA PRO A 70 -32.18 -40.51 -10.62
C PRO A 70 -33.04 -41.18 -11.72
N ASP A 71 -34.37 -41.22 -11.57
CA ASP A 71 -35.20 -42.20 -12.28
C ASP A 71 -36.07 -41.60 -13.41
N GLN A 72 -35.96 -40.30 -13.68
CA GLN A 72 -36.72 -39.66 -14.77
C GLN A 72 -35.83 -38.74 -15.63
N ALA A 73 -34.98 -39.37 -16.44
CA ALA A 73 -34.51 -38.75 -17.68
C ALA A 73 -35.47 -39.17 -18.80
N ASP A 74 -36.47 -38.35 -19.11
CA ASP A 74 -37.12 -38.41 -20.42
C ASP A 74 -36.32 -37.58 -21.43
N SER A 75 -36.46 -37.95 -22.71
CA SER A 75 -35.62 -37.49 -23.83
C SER A 75 -35.78 -36.02 -24.20
N ASN A 76 -36.52 -35.24 -23.41
CA ASN A 76 -36.80 -33.82 -23.65
C ASN A 76 -36.27 -32.88 -22.55
N SER A 77 -35.52 -33.41 -21.57
CA SER A 77 -34.84 -32.57 -20.58
C SER A 77 -33.68 -31.80 -21.24
N LEU A 78 -33.78 -30.47 -21.26
CA LEU A 78 -32.67 -29.60 -21.66
C LEU A 78 -31.54 -29.75 -20.62
N PRO A 79 -30.35 -30.22 -21.01
CA PRO A 79 -29.38 -30.77 -20.05
C PRO A 79 -28.60 -29.74 -19.22
N ASN A 80 -28.90 -28.44 -19.27
CA ASN A 80 -28.09 -27.43 -18.60
C ASN A 80 -28.95 -26.31 -18.00
N LEU A 81 -29.55 -26.56 -16.83
CA LEU A 81 -29.90 -25.47 -15.92
C LEU A 81 -28.83 -25.39 -14.82
N THR A 82 -27.79 -24.60 -15.07
CA THR A 82 -26.72 -24.35 -14.12
C THR A 82 -27.17 -23.27 -13.13
N ALA A 83 -27.68 -23.66 -11.97
CA ALA A 83 -27.86 -22.73 -10.85
C ALA A 83 -26.50 -22.53 -10.16
N SER A 84 -25.76 -21.50 -10.58
CA SER A 84 -24.53 -21.07 -9.93
C SER A 84 -24.86 -20.07 -8.82
N VAL A 85 -24.58 -20.43 -7.56
CA VAL A 85 -24.35 -19.42 -6.54
C VAL A 85 -22.92 -18.93 -6.75
N VAL A 86 -22.78 -17.91 -7.60
CA VAL A 86 -21.50 -17.21 -7.75
C VAL A 86 -21.26 -16.50 -6.42
N ASN A 87 -20.28 -16.99 -5.65
CA ASN A 87 -19.63 -16.15 -4.67
C ASN A 87 -19.00 -15.03 -5.48
N ALA A 88 -19.65 -13.86 -5.50
CA ALA A 88 -19.32 -12.79 -6.44
C ALA A 88 -17.81 -12.52 -6.39
N PRO A 89 -17.14 -12.38 -7.55
CA PRO A 89 -15.79 -11.84 -7.57
C PRO A 89 -15.77 -10.50 -6.83
N VAL A 90 -14.60 -10.17 -6.30
CA VAL A 90 -14.33 -8.98 -5.50
C VAL A 90 -14.33 -7.77 -6.42
N ASP A 91 -15.51 -7.40 -6.90
CA ASP A 91 -15.64 -6.32 -7.86
C ASP A 91 -15.52 -4.99 -7.12
N LEU A 92 -14.58 -4.16 -7.57
CA LEU A 92 -14.51 -2.74 -7.22
C LEU A 92 -15.65 -2.05 -7.98
N PHE A 93 -16.77 -1.80 -7.30
CA PHE A 93 -17.89 -1.05 -7.88
C PHE A 93 -17.66 0.45 -7.67
N SER A 94 -17.67 1.22 -8.76
CA SER A 94 -18.16 2.60 -8.72
C SER A 94 -19.65 2.59 -9.03
N ASP A 95 -20.41 3.53 -8.47
CA ASP A 95 -21.82 3.67 -8.79
C ASP A 95 -21.98 3.87 -10.32
N PRO A 96 -22.67 2.98 -11.05
CA PRO A 96 -22.71 2.96 -12.51
C PRO A 96 -23.28 4.24 -13.13
N ASP A 97 -23.94 5.08 -12.34
CA ASP A 97 -24.43 6.39 -12.78
C ASP A 97 -23.32 7.45 -12.91
N TYR A 98 -22.07 7.15 -12.50
CA TYR A 98 -20.96 8.09 -12.43
C TYR A 98 -19.72 7.58 -13.18
N PRO A 99 -19.57 7.92 -14.47
CA PRO A 99 -18.46 7.43 -15.24
C PRO A 99 -17.15 7.97 -14.66
N ILE A 100 -16.26 7.06 -14.30
CA ILE A 100 -14.87 7.39 -13.95
C ILE A 100 -14.10 7.72 -15.24
N LYS A 101 -13.01 8.48 -15.13
CA LYS A 101 -12.23 8.84 -16.33
C LYS A 101 -11.36 7.70 -16.84
N ALA A 102 -10.73 6.98 -15.92
CA ALA A 102 -9.81 5.89 -16.25
C ALA A 102 -9.57 5.00 -15.03
N ILE A 103 -9.29 3.71 -15.30
CA ILE A 103 -8.71 2.77 -14.35
C ILE A 103 -7.33 2.39 -14.89
N SER A 104 -6.35 2.31 -14.01
CA SER A 104 -4.97 1.93 -14.37
C SER A 104 -4.31 1.20 -13.22
N ASN A 105 -3.12 0.61 -13.47
CA ASN A 105 -2.30 -0.05 -12.46
C ASN A 105 -3.09 -1.04 -11.58
N VAL A 106 -3.93 -1.88 -12.21
CA VAL A 106 -4.64 -2.95 -11.51
C VAL A 106 -3.61 -3.87 -10.86
N ARG A 107 -3.77 -4.11 -9.57
CA ARG A 107 -2.88 -4.92 -8.74
C ARG A 107 -3.65 -6.02 -8.03
N VAL A 108 -3.01 -7.18 -7.89
CA VAL A 108 -3.53 -8.35 -7.17
C VAL A 108 -2.51 -8.74 -6.10
N GLY A 109 -2.92 -8.63 -4.83
CA GLY A 109 -2.02 -8.84 -3.68
C GLY A 109 -0.79 -7.93 -3.69
N GLY A 110 -0.95 -6.68 -4.15
CA GLY A 110 0.11 -5.67 -4.22
C GLY A 110 0.94 -5.62 -5.51
N HIS A 111 0.90 -6.66 -6.35
CA HIS A 111 1.65 -6.73 -7.62
C HIS A 111 0.78 -6.35 -8.81
N LEU A 112 1.36 -5.77 -9.86
CA LEU A 112 0.63 -5.47 -11.09
C LEU A 112 0.05 -6.76 -11.69
N ALA A 113 -1.22 -6.72 -12.04
CA ALA A 113 -1.90 -7.82 -12.72
C ALA A 113 -1.53 -7.87 -14.21
N ASP A 114 -1.44 -9.06 -14.77
CA ASP A 114 -1.23 -9.24 -16.21
C ASP A 114 -2.47 -8.72 -16.96
N SER A 115 -2.29 -7.90 -17.99
CA SER A 115 -3.40 -7.27 -18.74
C SER A 115 -4.30 -8.27 -19.46
N GLY A 116 -3.87 -9.52 -19.65
CA GLY A 116 -4.70 -10.61 -20.19
C GLY A 116 -5.60 -11.28 -19.15
N ASP A 117 -5.37 -11.06 -17.85
CA ASP A 117 -6.16 -11.68 -16.78
C ASP A 117 -7.45 -10.89 -16.45
N PHE A 118 -7.53 -9.62 -16.84
CA PHE A 118 -8.67 -8.73 -16.55
C PHE A 118 -9.08 -7.87 -17.75
N SER A 119 -10.27 -7.31 -17.67
CA SER A 119 -10.78 -6.26 -18.56
C SER A 119 -11.23 -5.07 -17.72
N ILE A 120 -11.19 -3.87 -18.31
CA ILE A 120 -11.60 -2.63 -17.66
C ILE A 120 -12.87 -2.14 -18.33
N ASP A 121 -13.93 -1.95 -17.54
CA ASP A 121 -15.13 -1.23 -17.97
C ASP A 121 -15.16 0.14 -17.28
N VAL A 122 -14.72 1.17 -18.00
CA VAL A 122 -14.67 2.54 -17.49
C VAL A 122 -16.07 3.13 -17.29
N VAL A 123 -17.08 2.65 -18.02
CA VAL A 123 -18.44 3.19 -17.95
C VAL A 123 -19.09 2.82 -16.62
N ASN A 124 -18.96 1.54 -16.23
CA ASN A 124 -19.44 1.05 -14.94
C ASN A 124 -18.40 1.20 -13.81
N GLY A 125 -17.17 1.55 -14.19
CA GLY A 125 -16.00 1.65 -13.31
C GLY A 125 -15.62 0.33 -12.66
N GLU A 126 -15.68 -0.74 -13.43
CA GLU A 126 -15.43 -2.11 -13.01
C GLU A 126 -14.08 -2.63 -13.55
N VAL A 127 -13.46 -3.51 -12.78
CA VAL A 127 -12.34 -4.34 -13.22
C VAL A 127 -12.79 -5.80 -13.17
N VAL A 128 -13.02 -6.40 -14.35
CA VAL A 128 -13.58 -7.74 -14.45
C VAL A 128 -12.46 -8.74 -14.75
N PHE A 129 -12.22 -9.66 -13.83
CA PHE A 129 -11.25 -10.74 -14.03
C PHE A 129 -11.91 -11.95 -14.71
N SER A 130 -11.23 -12.50 -15.72
CA SER A 130 -11.70 -13.69 -16.45
C SER A 130 -11.59 -14.99 -15.64
N SER A 131 -10.80 -14.97 -14.57
CA SER A 131 -10.59 -16.07 -13.63
C SER A 131 -10.29 -15.49 -12.25
N LYS A 132 -10.27 -16.33 -11.20
CA LYS A 132 -9.98 -15.85 -9.84
C LYS A 132 -8.65 -15.07 -9.81
N PRO A 133 -8.60 -13.83 -9.26
CA PRO A 133 -7.37 -13.04 -9.23
C PRO A 133 -6.23 -13.83 -8.59
N LYS A 134 -5.10 -13.86 -9.29
CA LYS A 134 -3.93 -14.64 -8.90
C LYS A 134 -2.71 -13.73 -8.79
N LYS A 135 -1.98 -13.92 -7.70
CA LYS A 135 -0.69 -13.31 -7.43
C LYS A 135 0.40 -14.32 -7.78
N SER A 136 1.39 -13.88 -8.54
CA SER A 136 2.57 -14.66 -8.90
C SER A 136 3.74 -14.20 -8.01
N ASP A 137 4.05 -14.98 -6.98
CA ASP A 137 5.23 -14.73 -6.15
C ASP A 137 6.43 -15.55 -6.62
N SER A 138 7.60 -14.91 -6.62
CA SER A 138 8.91 -15.51 -6.86
C SER A 138 9.51 -15.87 -5.51
N ILE A 139 9.76 -17.15 -5.25
CA ILE A 139 10.18 -17.62 -3.91
C ILE A 139 11.64 -18.07 -3.88
N ASP A 140 12.11 -18.73 -4.96
CA ASP A 140 13.47 -19.26 -5.05
C ASP A 140 13.99 -19.14 -6.49
N THR A 141 15.24 -18.66 -6.65
CA THR A 141 15.95 -18.75 -7.92
C THR A 141 16.51 -20.16 -8.13
N LYS A 142 16.40 -20.68 -9.35
CA LYS A 142 16.95 -21.96 -9.78
C LYS A 142 17.67 -21.77 -11.11
N PHE A 143 18.64 -22.62 -11.39
CA PHE A 143 19.30 -22.67 -12.69
C PHE A 143 18.68 -23.76 -13.57
N LEU A 144 18.34 -23.41 -14.80
CA LEU A 144 18.02 -24.33 -15.88
C LEU A 144 19.16 -24.27 -16.88
N GLN A 145 19.81 -25.41 -17.13
CA GLN A 145 20.72 -25.54 -18.25
C GLN A 145 19.92 -26.00 -19.48
N ALA A 146 19.67 -25.09 -20.42
CA ALA A 146 19.00 -25.38 -21.67
C ALA A 146 20.03 -25.76 -22.74
N GLN A 147 20.01 -27.03 -23.14
CA GLN A 147 20.86 -27.56 -24.21
C GLN A 147 20.29 -27.21 -25.57
N ASN A 148 21.16 -27.00 -26.55
CA ASN A 148 20.77 -26.98 -27.95
C ASN A 148 20.42 -28.40 -28.41
N ASP A 149 19.40 -28.54 -29.27
CA ASP A 149 18.86 -29.85 -29.65
C ASP A 149 19.24 -30.30 -31.06
N VAL A 150 19.69 -29.38 -31.93
CA VAL A 150 20.13 -29.71 -33.30
C VAL A 150 21.39 -28.96 -33.72
N VAL A 151 22.04 -29.43 -34.78
CA VAL A 151 23.14 -28.72 -35.45
C VAL A 151 22.57 -27.54 -36.23
N GLY A 152 23.15 -26.34 -36.04
CA GLY A 152 22.74 -25.11 -36.68
C GLY A 152 23.27 -24.96 -38.12
N ALA A 153 22.76 -23.97 -38.83
CA ALA A 153 23.16 -23.68 -40.21
C ALA A 153 24.60 -23.15 -40.28
N GLY A 154 25.35 -23.62 -41.29
CA GLY A 154 26.74 -23.22 -41.52
C GLY A 154 27.75 -23.85 -40.56
N ASN A 155 27.35 -24.89 -39.82
CA ASN A 155 28.29 -25.68 -39.02
C ASN A 155 29.30 -26.41 -39.92
N SER A 156 30.59 -26.20 -39.68
CA SER A 156 31.69 -26.93 -40.31
C SER A 156 32.49 -27.81 -39.32
N ALA A 157 32.20 -27.73 -38.02
CA ALA A 157 32.82 -28.54 -36.98
C ALA A 157 32.69 -30.04 -37.24
N ILE A 158 33.71 -30.81 -36.83
CA ILE A 158 33.72 -32.27 -36.87
C ILE A 158 33.02 -32.80 -35.62
N ASN A 159 32.06 -33.70 -35.79
CA ASN A 159 31.21 -34.26 -34.73
C ASN A 159 30.49 -33.20 -33.87
N PRO A 160 29.75 -32.26 -34.48
CA PRO A 160 29.16 -31.11 -33.77
C PRO A 160 28.17 -31.52 -32.68
N THR A 161 27.46 -32.64 -32.85
CA THR A 161 26.48 -33.16 -31.89
C THR A 161 27.10 -33.56 -30.55
N ASN A 162 28.41 -33.80 -30.50
CA ASN A 162 29.09 -34.14 -29.26
C ASN A 162 29.05 -32.98 -28.25
N ALA A 163 28.97 -31.73 -28.70
CA ALA A 163 28.87 -30.56 -27.83
C ALA A 163 27.45 -30.34 -27.25
N ASN A 164 26.46 -31.14 -27.64
CA ASN A 164 25.11 -31.13 -27.07
C ASN A 164 24.94 -32.12 -25.91
N ILE A 165 25.91 -33.01 -25.68
CA ILE A 165 25.81 -34.07 -24.66
C ILE A 165 26.59 -33.60 -23.43
N PRO A 166 25.91 -33.12 -22.37
CA PRO A 166 26.60 -32.71 -21.15
C PRO A 166 27.34 -33.92 -20.55
N ASN A 167 28.52 -33.68 -19.99
CA ASN A 167 29.27 -34.67 -19.20
C ASN A 167 29.73 -35.92 -19.97
N SER A 168 29.87 -35.89 -21.29
CA SER A 168 30.56 -36.97 -22.01
C SER A 168 32.07 -36.72 -21.99
N PRO A 169 32.86 -37.45 -21.17
CA PRO A 169 34.29 -37.17 -20.98
C PRO A 169 35.15 -37.65 -22.16
N THR A 170 34.54 -38.17 -23.23
CA THR A 170 35.26 -38.78 -24.36
C THR A 170 34.76 -38.33 -25.73
N THR A 171 33.72 -37.50 -25.79
CA THR A 171 33.14 -37.04 -27.06
C THR A 171 33.10 -35.53 -27.09
N TYR A 172 33.82 -34.93 -28.04
CA TYR A 172 33.91 -33.49 -28.21
C TYR A 172 33.64 -33.10 -29.66
N ALA A 173 33.17 -31.88 -29.88
CA ALA A 173 33.15 -31.29 -31.21
C ALA A 173 34.53 -30.70 -31.49
N LYS A 174 35.07 -30.92 -32.70
CA LYS A 174 36.39 -30.40 -33.08
C LYS A 174 36.23 -29.25 -34.07
N ILE A 175 36.87 -28.13 -33.80
CA ILE A 175 36.97 -26.98 -34.71
C ILE A 175 38.43 -26.66 -35.00
N ASN A 176 38.73 -26.33 -36.25
CA ASN A 176 40.06 -25.91 -36.72
C ASN A 176 39.89 -25.01 -37.94
N GLN A 177 40.96 -24.59 -38.60
CA GLN A 177 40.84 -23.68 -39.76
C GLN A 177 39.96 -24.24 -40.90
N SER A 178 40.01 -25.55 -41.17
CA SER A 178 39.19 -26.20 -42.20
C SER A 178 37.73 -26.46 -41.77
N ALA A 179 37.49 -26.44 -40.47
CA ALA A 179 36.23 -26.74 -39.79
C ALA A 179 35.93 -25.66 -38.73
N ALA A 180 35.95 -24.39 -39.14
CA ALA A 180 36.10 -23.25 -38.23
C ALA A 180 34.87 -22.90 -37.38
N VAL A 181 33.70 -23.48 -37.65
CA VAL A 181 32.44 -23.05 -37.02
C VAL A 181 31.72 -24.25 -36.42
N LEU A 182 31.60 -24.26 -35.09
CA LEU A 182 30.57 -25.04 -34.40
C LEU A 182 29.31 -24.17 -34.34
N SER A 183 28.18 -24.68 -34.82
CA SER A 183 26.89 -24.03 -34.69
C SER A 183 25.86 -25.04 -34.19
N LEU A 184 25.22 -24.69 -33.08
CA LEU A 184 24.15 -25.48 -32.45
C LEU A 184 22.91 -24.60 -32.32
N ARG A 185 21.73 -25.19 -32.48
CA ARG A 185 20.46 -24.48 -32.47
C ARG A 185 19.50 -25.11 -31.48
N GLN A 186 18.74 -24.27 -30.79
CA GLN A 186 17.62 -24.69 -29.97
C GLN A 186 16.32 -24.60 -30.79
N THR A 187 15.75 -25.71 -31.24
CA THR A 187 14.52 -25.73 -32.06
C THR A 187 13.26 -25.85 -31.22
N ASN A 188 13.32 -26.57 -30.10
CA ASN A 188 12.18 -26.72 -29.21
C ASN A 188 11.99 -25.48 -28.33
N SER A 189 10.74 -25.03 -28.21
CA SER A 189 10.37 -23.98 -27.26
C SER A 189 10.65 -24.44 -25.84
N LEU A 190 11.32 -23.61 -25.06
CA LEU A 190 11.46 -23.84 -23.62
C LEU A 190 10.13 -23.57 -22.92
N ALA A 191 9.76 -24.41 -21.96
CA ALA A 191 8.56 -24.19 -21.17
C ALA A 191 8.74 -22.96 -20.27
N ASN A 192 7.70 -22.11 -20.16
CA ASN A 192 7.71 -20.99 -19.23
C ASN A 192 7.56 -21.49 -17.79
N ILE A 193 8.69 -21.72 -17.12
CA ILE A 193 8.77 -22.28 -15.76
C ILE A 193 8.97 -21.23 -14.67
N GLY A 194 9.01 -19.94 -15.03
CA GLY A 194 9.28 -18.88 -14.06
C GLY A 194 9.60 -17.52 -14.67
N THR A 195 9.99 -16.57 -13.84
CA THR A 195 10.54 -15.29 -14.31
C THR A 195 12.05 -15.41 -14.48
N ILE A 196 12.57 -15.11 -15.67
CA ILE A 196 14.02 -15.18 -15.95
C ILE A 196 14.72 -14.05 -15.18
N GLY A 197 15.71 -14.41 -14.36
CA GLY A 197 16.56 -13.48 -13.63
C GLY A 197 17.87 -13.18 -14.38
N LYS A 198 18.57 -14.22 -14.84
CA LYS A 198 19.87 -14.11 -15.51
C LYS A 198 20.01 -15.17 -16.59
N VAL A 199 20.67 -14.83 -17.70
CA VAL A 199 20.95 -15.76 -18.80
C VAL A 199 22.41 -15.67 -19.21
N LEU A 200 23.11 -16.79 -19.16
CA LEU A 200 24.51 -16.94 -19.57
C LEU A 200 24.59 -17.92 -20.74
N LEU A 201 25.36 -17.60 -21.78
CA LEU A 201 25.86 -18.60 -22.72
C LEU A 201 27.10 -19.25 -22.10
N ARG A 202 27.02 -20.54 -21.81
CA ARG A 202 28.15 -21.33 -21.33
C ARG A 202 28.86 -21.99 -22.50
N VAL A 203 30.18 -21.81 -22.57
CA VAL A 203 31.05 -22.51 -23.50
C VAL A 203 32.16 -23.20 -22.72
N GLU A 204 32.24 -24.52 -22.85
CA GLU A 204 33.32 -25.32 -22.26
C GLU A 204 34.22 -25.86 -23.37
N HIS A 205 35.52 -25.59 -23.28
CA HIS A 205 36.48 -25.94 -24.32
C HIS A 205 37.88 -26.28 -23.78
N PHE A 206 38.69 -26.90 -24.61
CA PHE A 206 40.14 -27.01 -24.43
C PHE A 206 40.85 -27.00 -25.79
N VAL A 207 42.17 -26.81 -25.80
CA VAL A 207 42.99 -26.81 -27.02
C VAL A 207 44.22 -27.69 -26.81
N GLU A 208 44.72 -28.33 -27.86
CA GLU A 208 45.90 -29.22 -27.78
C GLU A 208 47.21 -28.48 -27.45
N GLU A 209 47.31 -27.21 -27.84
CA GLU A 209 48.50 -26.38 -27.62
C GLU A 209 48.10 -24.91 -27.49
N LYS A 210 48.92 -24.11 -26.79
CA LYS A 210 48.71 -22.66 -26.68
C LYS A 210 48.59 -22.05 -28.08
N LEU A 211 47.57 -21.22 -28.27
CA LEU A 211 47.30 -20.44 -29.47
C LEU A 211 47.88 -19.03 -29.27
N PRO A 212 49.12 -18.71 -29.69
CA PRO A 212 49.72 -17.41 -29.39
C PRO A 212 49.08 -16.30 -30.22
N ASN A 213 48.50 -16.63 -31.39
CA ASN A 213 47.94 -15.69 -32.36
C ASN A 213 46.51 -16.04 -32.79
N ASP A 214 45.92 -17.14 -32.30
CA ASP A 214 44.59 -17.57 -32.68
C ASP A 214 43.61 -17.30 -31.53
N SER A 215 42.34 -17.02 -31.88
CA SER A 215 41.28 -16.77 -30.91
C SER A 215 40.02 -17.56 -31.27
N MET A 216 39.17 -17.83 -30.28
CA MET A 216 37.84 -18.33 -30.53
C MET A 216 36.82 -17.31 -30.04
N THR A 217 35.73 -17.16 -30.78
CA THR A 217 34.66 -16.21 -30.43
C THR A 217 33.33 -16.92 -30.33
N ALA A 218 32.54 -16.54 -29.33
CA ALA A 218 31.18 -17.03 -29.15
C ALA A 218 30.19 -16.05 -29.78
N HIS A 219 29.20 -16.55 -30.49
CA HIS A 219 28.16 -15.76 -31.16
C HIS A 219 26.77 -16.33 -30.86
N VAL A 220 25.76 -15.46 -30.82
CA VAL A 220 24.35 -15.86 -30.74
C VAL A 220 23.54 -15.13 -31.81
N THR A 221 22.68 -15.85 -32.53
CA THR A 221 21.86 -15.28 -33.61
C THR A 221 20.91 -14.21 -33.08
N GLY A 222 21.02 -12.99 -33.61
CA GLY A 222 20.28 -11.81 -33.17
C GLY A 222 20.97 -10.99 -32.08
N VAL A 223 22.08 -11.49 -31.51
CA VAL A 223 22.95 -10.73 -30.59
C VAL A 223 24.27 -10.37 -31.26
N GLY A 224 24.83 -11.27 -32.08
CA GLY A 224 26.17 -11.13 -32.65
C GLY A 224 27.22 -11.81 -31.78
N GLN A 225 28.46 -11.31 -31.81
CA GLN A 225 29.54 -11.80 -30.97
C GLN A 225 29.28 -11.43 -29.51
N VAL A 226 29.18 -12.43 -28.64
CA VAL A 226 28.95 -12.23 -27.19
C VAL A 226 30.24 -12.20 -26.38
N GLY A 227 31.35 -12.68 -26.96
CA GLY A 227 32.67 -12.56 -26.36
C GLY A 227 33.74 -13.40 -27.05
N THR A 228 34.96 -13.32 -26.53
CA THR A 228 36.11 -14.13 -26.93
C THR A 228 36.38 -15.16 -25.84
N LEU A 229 36.60 -16.42 -26.22
CA LEU A 229 36.87 -17.50 -25.29
C LEU A 229 38.27 -17.33 -24.68
N SER A 230 38.38 -17.66 -23.40
CA SER A 230 39.63 -17.57 -22.65
C SER A 230 40.65 -18.59 -23.18
N ALA A 231 41.91 -18.17 -23.31
CA ALA A 231 43.00 -19.09 -23.60
C ALA A 231 43.24 -20.03 -22.38
N PRO A 232 43.71 -21.26 -22.58
CA PRO A 232 44.14 -22.10 -21.46
C PRO A 232 45.19 -21.37 -20.61
N ALA A 233 45.19 -21.66 -19.31
CA ALA A 233 46.12 -21.06 -18.36
C ALA A 233 47.58 -21.27 -18.80
N ALA A 234 48.42 -20.25 -18.62
CA ALA A 234 49.82 -20.26 -19.04
C ALA A 234 50.68 -21.32 -18.33
N ASP A 235 50.19 -21.89 -17.22
CA ASP A 235 50.90 -22.89 -16.40
C ASP A 235 50.67 -24.34 -16.88
N ASP A 236 49.84 -24.56 -17.91
CA ASP A 236 49.67 -25.87 -18.58
C ASP A 236 50.80 -26.15 -19.61
N VAL A 237 51.97 -25.50 -19.46
CA VAL A 237 53.16 -25.79 -20.27
C VAL A 237 53.72 -27.13 -19.81
N VAL A 238 53.67 -28.11 -20.70
CA VAL A 238 54.40 -29.36 -20.57
C VAL A 238 55.89 -29.02 -20.43
N VAL A 239 56.43 -29.12 -19.21
CA VAL A 239 57.87 -29.26 -19.02
C VAL A 239 58.26 -30.60 -19.62
N SER A 240 58.58 -30.63 -20.92
CA SER A 240 59.22 -31.78 -21.52
C SER A 240 60.68 -31.78 -21.06
N SER A 241 60.94 -32.26 -19.85
CA SER A 241 62.29 -32.68 -19.51
C SER A 241 62.60 -33.89 -20.38
N GLY A 242 63.36 -33.69 -21.47
CA GLY A 242 64.02 -34.79 -22.15
C GLY A 242 64.88 -35.51 -21.13
N THR A 243 64.49 -36.72 -20.75
CA THR A 243 65.34 -37.60 -19.94
C THR A 243 66.46 -38.09 -20.85
N THR A 244 67.63 -37.46 -20.78
CA THR A 244 68.88 -38.18 -21.02
C THR A 244 68.89 -39.30 -19.99
N ASP A 245 68.83 -40.52 -20.49
CA ASP A 245 68.90 -41.75 -19.70
C ASP A 245 70.24 -41.77 -18.97
N ILE A 246 70.19 -41.49 -17.67
CA ILE A 246 71.27 -41.79 -16.74
C ILE A 246 70.66 -42.72 -15.70
N THR A 247 70.88 -44.01 -15.92
CA THR A 247 70.66 -45.06 -14.94
C THR A 247 71.47 -44.80 -13.68
N HIS A 248 70.82 -44.33 -12.62
CA HIS A 248 71.34 -44.43 -11.26
C HIS A 248 70.29 -45.02 -10.32
N THR A 249 70.74 -46.10 -9.70
CA THR A 249 70.15 -46.89 -8.63
C THR A 249 69.66 -46.06 -7.44
N HIS A 250 68.44 -46.42 -7.00
CA HIS A 250 67.89 -46.33 -5.64
C HIS A 250 68.21 -45.11 -4.79
N LEU A 251 67.19 -44.28 -4.57
CA LEU A 251 66.99 -43.52 -3.32
C LEU A 251 65.49 -43.25 -3.11
N ASP A 252 64.71 -44.32 -2.98
CA ASP A 252 63.43 -44.29 -2.28
C ASP A 252 63.72 -44.05 -0.78
N SER A 253 63.78 -42.80 -0.31
CA SER A 253 63.52 -42.43 1.11
C SER A 253 63.81 -40.97 1.48
N LEU A 254 63.59 -39.98 0.61
CA LEU A 254 63.52 -38.59 1.09
C LEU A 254 62.07 -38.11 1.02
N GLY A 255 61.31 -38.53 2.03
CA GLY A 255 59.98 -38.02 2.31
C GLY A 255 60.05 -36.55 2.72
N PHE A 256 59.80 -35.66 1.77
CA PHE A 256 59.34 -34.32 2.05
C PHE A 256 57.83 -34.28 1.89
N PRO A 257 57.04 -34.14 2.97
CA PRO A 257 55.61 -33.94 2.86
C PRO A 257 55.37 -32.54 2.28
N ILE A 258 54.84 -32.47 1.05
CA ILE A 258 54.27 -31.24 0.52
C ILE A 258 52.84 -31.17 1.06
N SER A 259 52.63 -30.35 2.07
CA SER A 259 51.29 -30.02 2.57
C SER A 259 50.69 -28.92 1.69
N ASP A 260 49.68 -29.27 0.90
CA ASP A 260 48.81 -28.33 0.18
C ASP A 260 48.00 -27.49 1.20
N PRO A 261 48.07 -26.14 1.18
CA PRO A 261 47.22 -25.33 2.03
C PRO A 261 45.77 -25.38 1.51
N GLN A 262 44.98 -26.28 2.10
CA GLN A 262 43.53 -26.31 1.91
C GLN A 262 42.92 -24.96 2.32
N HIS A 263 42.48 -24.16 1.35
CA HIS A 263 41.65 -23.00 1.63
C HIS A 263 40.23 -23.45 1.96
N GLN A 264 39.79 -23.14 3.18
CA GLN A 264 38.47 -23.44 3.71
C GLN A 264 37.60 -22.18 3.66
N HIS A 265 36.39 -22.28 3.11
CA HIS A 265 35.36 -21.26 3.28
C HIS A 265 34.45 -21.68 4.43
N SER A 266 34.33 -20.81 5.44
CA SER A 266 33.38 -20.99 6.55
C SER A 266 32.39 -19.83 6.56
N GLU A 267 31.12 -20.11 6.32
CA GLU A 267 30.03 -19.24 6.76
C GLU A 267 29.34 -19.91 7.94
N ALA A 268 29.48 -19.31 9.12
CA ALA A 268 28.80 -19.75 10.32
C ALA A 268 27.38 -19.18 10.34
N LEU A 269 26.38 -20.01 10.08
CA LEU A 269 25.00 -19.67 10.40
C LEU A 269 24.77 -19.96 11.89
N PRO A 270 24.46 -18.95 12.72
CA PRO A 270 24.23 -19.17 14.15
C PRO A 270 23.01 -20.10 14.34
N PRO A 271 23.10 -21.13 15.18
CA PRO A 271 21.99 -22.04 15.38
C PRO A 271 20.82 -21.29 16.04
N LYS A 272 19.63 -21.45 15.44
CA LYS A 272 18.37 -20.92 15.95
C LYS A 272 17.59 -22.03 16.63
N ILE A 273 17.20 -21.84 17.88
CA ILE A 273 16.40 -22.79 18.66
C ILE A 273 15.02 -22.18 18.88
N THR A 274 13.97 -22.84 18.39
CA THR A 274 12.58 -22.45 18.66
C THR A 274 12.06 -23.18 19.89
N GLN A 275 11.53 -22.46 20.87
CA GLN A 275 11.03 -23.00 22.12
C GLN A 275 9.61 -22.50 22.38
N ASN A 276 8.73 -23.40 22.78
CA ASN A 276 7.41 -23.06 23.32
C ASN A 276 7.56 -22.68 24.79
N ALA A 277 6.66 -21.83 25.31
CA ALA A 277 6.61 -21.54 26.74
C ALA A 277 6.31 -22.80 27.57
N LEU A 278 6.99 -22.93 28.72
CA LEU A 278 6.75 -23.95 29.74
C LEU A 278 5.53 -23.62 30.60
N SER A 279 5.31 -22.34 30.88
CA SER A 279 4.23 -21.87 31.75
C SER A 279 3.80 -20.44 31.39
N GLY A 280 2.66 -20.02 31.93
CA GLY A 280 2.06 -18.72 31.61
C GLY A 280 1.27 -18.68 30.29
N VAL A 281 1.08 -19.84 29.65
CA VAL A 281 0.24 -20.06 28.46
C VAL A 281 -0.75 -21.17 28.79
N GLY A 282 -1.98 -21.11 28.28
CA GLY A 282 -2.94 -22.20 28.51
C GLY A 282 -4.41 -21.84 28.36
N GLY A 283 -4.74 -20.79 27.62
CA GLY A 283 -6.14 -20.43 27.41
C GLY A 283 -6.89 -19.98 28.67
N GLN A 284 -6.17 -19.73 29.77
CA GLN A 284 -6.75 -19.18 30.98
C GLN A 284 -6.99 -17.68 30.83
N THR A 285 -8.13 -17.25 31.31
CA THR A 285 -8.52 -15.86 31.43
C THR A 285 -7.73 -15.22 32.57
N ILE A 286 -6.78 -14.34 32.24
CA ILE A 286 -5.93 -13.65 33.20
C ILE A 286 -6.57 -12.29 33.48
N GLY A 287 -7.10 -12.11 34.69
CA GLY A 287 -7.47 -10.80 35.21
C GLY A 287 -6.26 -10.18 35.88
N LEU A 288 -5.70 -9.13 35.29
CA LEU A 288 -4.64 -8.33 35.93
C LEU A 288 -5.22 -6.99 36.36
N SER A 289 -5.06 -6.69 37.65
CA SER A 289 -5.29 -5.36 38.21
C SER A 289 -4.09 -4.47 37.91
N ASN A 290 -4.28 -3.14 37.93
CA ASN A 290 -3.17 -2.20 37.68
C ASN A 290 -1.96 -2.50 38.59
N GLY A 291 -0.79 -2.78 37.97
CA GLY A 291 0.44 -3.14 38.67
C GLY A 291 0.67 -4.65 38.88
N GLU A 292 -0.34 -5.50 38.66
CA GLU A 292 -0.16 -6.95 38.63
C GLU A 292 0.58 -7.38 37.36
N GLN A 293 1.26 -8.52 37.46
CA GLN A 293 2.18 -9.00 36.44
C GLN A 293 1.86 -10.44 36.11
N HIS A 294 1.84 -10.76 34.82
CA HIS A 294 1.78 -12.14 34.35
C HIS A 294 3.13 -12.56 33.79
N ILE A 295 3.62 -13.73 34.18
CA ILE A 295 4.95 -14.22 33.81
C ILE A 295 4.80 -15.42 32.87
N ILE A 296 5.40 -15.31 31.69
CA ILE A 296 5.58 -16.43 30.75
C ILE A 296 7.00 -16.92 30.88
N THR A 297 7.18 -18.21 31.13
CA THR A 297 8.50 -18.82 31.30
C THR A 297 8.79 -19.79 30.16
N PHE A 298 10.01 -19.76 29.64
CA PHE A 298 10.51 -20.61 28.57
C PHE A 298 11.58 -21.58 29.09
N PRO A 299 11.80 -22.73 28.44
CA PRO A 299 12.87 -23.66 28.81
C PRO A 299 14.23 -23.02 28.56
N ASP A 300 15.22 -23.30 29.41
CA ASP A 300 16.62 -22.90 29.18
C ASP A 300 17.07 -23.34 27.77
N PRO A 301 17.66 -22.46 26.94
CA PRO A 301 18.13 -22.84 25.60
C PRO A 301 19.34 -23.79 25.63
N GLY A 302 19.92 -24.04 26.81
CA GLY A 302 21.06 -24.93 27.00
C GLY A 302 22.38 -24.15 27.18
N PRO A 303 23.51 -24.86 27.37
CA PRO A 303 24.80 -24.22 27.61
C PRO A 303 25.28 -23.40 26.39
N GLY A 304 25.47 -22.09 26.56
CA GLY A 304 25.99 -21.17 25.55
C GLY A 304 25.72 -19.70 25.87
N THR A 305 26.40 -18.78 25.17
CA THR A 305 26.03 -17.35 25.15
C THR A 305 25.02 -17.14 24.02
N TRP A 306 23.94 -16.42 24.26
CA TRP A 306 22.90 -16.15 23.26
C TRP A 306 23.01 -14.70 22.79
N ALA A 307 22.88 -14.51 21.48
CA ALA A 307 23.08 -13.23 20.82
C ALA A 307 21.78 -12.40 20.79
N THR A 308 20.65 -13.06 20.50
CA THR A 308 19.31 -12.44 20.47
C THR A 308 18.23 -13.46 20.79
N ALA A 309 17.08 -12.98 21.28
CA ALA A 309 15.85 -13.76 21.30
C ALA A 309 14.67 -12.97 20.70
N GLU A 310 13.90 -13.66 19.88
CA GLU A 310 12.68 -13.12 19.28
C GLU A 310 11.48 -13.84 19.91
N TYR A 311 10.46 -13.09 20.29
CA TYR A 311 9.28 -13.65 20.96
C TYR A 311 8.03 -13.41 20.13
N GLY A 312 7.24 -14.48 19.95
CA GLY A 312 5.94 -14.46 19.28
C GLY A 312 4.83 -14.83 20.26
N PHE A 313 3.76 -14.04 20.29
CA PHE A 313 2.61 -14.25 21.17
C PHE A 313 1.31 -14.32 20.36
N GLY A 314 0.46 -15.28 20.68
CA GLY A 314 -0.93 -15.34 20.24
C GLY A 314 -1.85 -15.13 21.45
N PHE A 315 -2.75 -14.16 21.38
CA PHE A 315 -3.67 -13.82 22.46
C PHE A 315 -5.10 -13.60 21.94
N GLU A 316 -6.07 -13.89 22.81
CA GLU A 316 -7.50 -13.70 22.64
C GLU A 316 -7.97 -12.75 23.76
N TRP A 317 -8.77 -11.74 23.43
CA TRP A 317 -9.34 -10.82 24.43
C TRP A 317 -10.80 -11.18 24.70
N SER A 318 -11.18 -11.20 25.98
CA SER A 318 -12.59 -11.32 26.37
C SER A 318 -12.79 -10.61 27.70
N GLY A 319 -13.54 -9.51 27.74
CA GLY A 319 -13.91 -8.84 28.98
C GLY A 319 -14.15 -7.33 28.87
N THR A 320 -14.57 -6.73 29.98
CA THR A 320 -14.79 -5.28 30.11
C THR A 320 -13.51 -4.62 30.59
N ILE A 321 -12.96 -3.72 29.77
CA ILE A 321 -11.79 -2.91 30.15
C ILE A 321 -12.30 -1.66 30.85
N ASN A 322 -12.01 -1.54 32.14
CA ASN A 322 -12.26 -0.34 32.92
C ASN A 322 -10.92 0.41 33.09
N GLY A 323 -10.86 1.69 32.70
CA GLY A 323 -9.61 2.45 32.75
C GLY A 323 -9.59 3.70 31.87
N PRO A 324 -8.40 4.31 31.69
CA PRO A 324 -8.22 5.51 30.88
C PRO A 324 -8.57 5.28 29.40
N SER A 325 -8.78 6.37 28.65
CA SER A 325 -9.11 6.34 27.21
C SER A 325 -8.06 5.66 26.33
N THR A 326 -6.84 5.48 26.86
CA THR A 326 -5.75 4.72 26.24
C THR A 326 -5.29 3.62 27.18
N VAL A 327 -5.40 2.36 26.76
CA VAL A 327 -4.87 1.21 27.49
C VAL A 327 -3.72 0.61 26.70
N ASP A 328 -2.56 0.51 27.33
CA ASP A 328 -1.36 -0.08 26.77
C ASP A 328 -0.99 -1.35 27.55
N VAL A 329 -0.66 -2.40 26.81
CA VAL A 329 -0.14 -3.67 27.33
C VAL A 329 1.30 -3.82 26.86
N TYR A 330 2.19 -4.07 27.81
CA TYR A 330 3.63 -4.13 27.60
C TYR A 330 4.17 -5.51 27.94
N ALA A 331 5.11 -6.00 27.12
CA ALA A 331 6.03 -7.08 27.47
C ALA A 331 7.37 -6.48 27.91
N ASN A 332 7.82 -6.87 29.09
CA ASN A 332 9.07 -6.45 29.71
C ASN A 332 9.92 -7.67 30.07
N ASN A 333 11.24 -7.50 30.11
CA ASN A 333 12.13 -8.53 30.64
C ASN A 333 11.94 -8.70 32.14
N TYR A 334 11.90 -9.94 32.61
CA TYR A 334 11.81 -10.21 34.04
C TYR A 334 13.17 -9.97 34.72
N GLY A 335 13.36 -8.78 35.29
CA GLY A 335 14.60 -8.38 36.00
C GLY A 335 15.48 -7.36 35.26
N GLY A 336 15.10 -6.96 34.04
CA GLY A 336 15.76 -5.87 33.29
C GLY A 336 15.17 -4.49 33.60
N SER A 337 15.85 -3.42 33.16
CA SER A 337 15.37 -2.04 33.31
C SER A 337 13.99 -1.86 32.65
N PRO A 338 12.98 -1.28 33.34
CA PRO A 338 11.62 -1.09 32.82
C PRO A 338 11.52 -0.13 31.62
N SER A 339 12.63 0.50 31.21
CA SER A 339 12.71 1.39 30.04
C SER A 339 12.77 0.69 28.68
N ALA A 340 12.84 -0.65 28.64
CA ALA A 340 12.91 -1.44 27.40
C ALA A 340 11.63 -2.27 27.12
N GLY A 341 10.46 -1.75 27.50
CA GLY A 341 9.18 -2.43 27.31
C GLY A 341 8.66 -2.37 25.88
N TYR A 342 8.25 -3.52 25.35
CA TYR A 342 7.62 -3.63 24.04
C TYR A 342 6.11 -3.54 24.21
N ARG A 343 5.48 -2.56 23.54
CA ARG A 343 4.03 -2.45 23.54
C ARG A 343 3.44 -3.54 22.64
N LEU A 344 2.77 -4.51 23.25
CA LEU A 344 2.09 -5.61 22.55
C LEU A 344 0.78 -5.13 21.91
N TRP A 345 0.08 -4.24 22.62
CA TRP A 345 -1.26 -3.81 22.25
C TRP A 345 -1.57 -2.42 22.83
N ARG A 346 -2.33 -1.63 22.05
CA ARG A 346 -2.91 -0.36 22.47
C ARG A 346 -4.39 -0.34 22.10
N ARG A 347 -5.24 0.07 23.03
CA ARG A 347 -6.59 0.55 22.73
C ARG A 347 -6.62 2.06 22.85
N GLN A 348 -7.13 2.75 21.83
CA GLN A 348 -7.41 4.18 21.86
C GLN A 348 -8.88 4.39 21.48
N GLY A 349 -9.73 4.67 22.47
CA GLY A 349 -11.18 4.76 22.25
C GLY A 349 -11.84 3.40 21.97
N THR A 350 -12.53 3.26 20.83
CA THR A 350 -13.15 1.99 20.37
C THR A 350 -12.25 1.17 19.45
N THR A 351 -11.07 1.69 19.10
CA THR A 351 -10.18 1.07 18.12
C THR A 351 -9.03 0.34 18.82
N GLU A 352 -8.71 -0.85 18.33
CA GLU A 352 -7.60 -1.67 18.79
C GLU A 352 -6.45 -1.63 17.78
N THR A 353 -5.22 -1.47 18.27
CA THR A 353 -4.01 -1.51 17.45
C THR A 353 -3.06 -2.56 17.97
N TYR A 354 -2.59 -3.43 17.08
CA TYR A 354 -1.71 -4.55 17.38
C TYR A 354 -0.30 -4.22 16.88
N THR A 355 0.72 -4.50 17.68
CA THR A 355 2.11 -4.40 17.22
C THR A 355 2.77 -5.75 17.43
N THR A 356 3.12 -6.42 16.34
CA THR A 356 3.84 -7.70 16.35
C THR A 356 5.20 -7.47 15.72
N GLY A 357 6.27 -7.75 16.46
CA GLY A 357 7.64 -7.66 15.97
C GLY A 357 8.50 -6.65 16.75
N GLY A 358 9.38 -7.18 17.57
CA GLY A 358 10.48 -6.46 18.19
C GLY A 358 11.54 -7.48 18.63
N ASN A 359 12.79 -7.26 18.22
CA ASN A 359 13.91 -8.07 18.71
C ASN A 359 14.14 -7.70 20.18
N ILE A 360 13.89 -8.63 21.11
CA ILE A 360 14.10 -8.39 22.54
C ILE A 360 15.47 -8.97 22.90
N ASN A 361 16.45 -8.11 23.15
CA ASN A 361 17.76 -8.58 23.60
C ASN A 361 17.68 -8.81 25.11
N THR A 362 17.63 -10.08 25.54
CA THR A 362 17.41 -10.46 26.95
C THR A 362 18.31 -11.62 27.30
N ASP A 363 18.70 -11.67 28.57
CA ASP A 363 19.42 -12.73 29.25
C ASP A 363 18.51 -13.57 30.16
N THR A 364 17.18 -13.42 30.03
CA THR A 364 16.20 -14.03 30.94
C THR A 364 15.24 -14.97 30.25
N ASN A 365 14.99 -16.12 30.86
CA ASN A 365 14.06 -17.15 30.37
C ASN A 365 12.58 -16.83 30.60
N SER A 366 12.26 -15.58 30.96
CA SER A 366 10.90 -15.17 31.33
C SER A 366 10.55 -13.78 30.82
N ILE A 367 9.32 -13.63 30.34
CA ILE A 367 8.73 -12.35 29.95
C ILE A 367 7.62 -11.99 30.92
N ARG A 368 7.62 -10.72 31.30
CA ARG A 368 6.62 -10.10 32.16
C ARG A 368 5.64 -9.30 31.31
N ILE A 369 4.36 -9.60 31.43
CA ILE A 369 3.29 -8.80 30.83
C ILE A 369 2.73 -7.86 31.91
N THR A 370 2.64 -6.57 31.56
CA THR A 370 2.10 -5.50 32.41
C THR A 370 1.16 -4.60 31.62
N HIS A 371 0.29 -3.85 32.28
CA HIS A 371 -0.61 -2.88 31.63
C HIS A 371 -0.86 -1.66 32.52
N ASN A 372 -1.48 -0.62 31.94
CA ASN A 372 -1.88 0.59 32.65
C ASN A 372 -3.42 0.70 32.90
N ALA A 373 -4.22 -0.28 32.49
CA ALA A 373 -5.65 -0.35 32.83
C ALA A 373 -5.90 -0.69 34.31
N THR A 374 -7.07 -0.31 34.83
CA THR A 374 -7.50 -0.66 36.20
C THR A 374 -7.69 -2.16 36.35
N LEU A 375 -8.33 -2.78 35.35
CA LEU A 375 -8.50 -4.22 35.22
C LEU A 375 -8.47 -4.56 33.73
N ILE A 376 -7.70 -5.58 33.37
CA ILE A 376 -7.70 -6.13 32.02
C ILE A 376 -7.85 -7.64 32.09
N VAL A 377 -8.59 -8.20 31.12
CA VAL A 377 -8.89 -9.63 31.06
C VAL A 377 -8.49 -10.16 29.69
N PHE A 378 -7.51 -11.07 29.64
CA PHE A 378 -7.02 -11.65 28.39
C PHE A 378 -6.59 -13.10 28.52
N LYS A 379 -6.57 -13.78 27.37
CA LYS A 379 -6.26 -15.19 27.23
C LYS A 379 -5.04 -15.35 26.34
N ILE A 380 -3.98 -15.97 26.86
CA ILE A 380 -2.78 -16.26 26.06
C ILE A 380 -2.91 -17.66 25.46
N ILE A 381 -3.02 -17.70 24.13
CA ILE A 381 -3.24 -18.93 23.35
C ILE A 381 -1.91 -19.62 23.08
N SER A 382 -0.89 -18.86 22.71
CA SER A 382 0.44 -19.37 22.40
C SER A 382 1.52 -18.36 22.76
N ALA A 383 2.68 -18.85 23.19
CA ALA A 383 3.90 -18.05 23.26
C ALA A 383 5.08 -18.91 22.79
N THR A 384 5.79 -18.41 21.81
CA THR A 384 6.97 -19.04 21.22
C THR A 384 8.14 -18.07 21.32
N ARG A 385 9.35 -18.59 21.49
CA ARG A 385 10.57 -17.80 21.31
C ARG A 385 11.55 -18.48 20.37
N VAL A 386 12.27 -17.68 19.61
CA VAL A 386 13.39 -18.11 18.77
C VAL A 386 14.65 -17.53 19.37
N VAL A 387 15.53 -18.38 19.88
CA VAL A 387 16.80 -17.97 20.46
C VAL A 387 17.91 -18.19 19.43
N THR A 388 18.66 -17.13 19.12
CA THR A 388 19.85 -17.22 18.28
C THR A 388 21.07 -17.36 19.19
N MET A 389 21.72 -18.53 19.15
CA MET A 389 22.93 -18.78 19.93
C MET A 389 24.11 -18.00 19.30
N THR A 390 24.96 -17.42 20.14
CA THR A 390 26.29 -16.99 19.70
C THR A 390 27.07 -18.27 19.39
N ALA A 391 27.39 -18.50 18.12
CA ALA A 391 28.00 -19.75 17.69
C ALA A 391 29.24 -20.06 18.55
N PRO A 392 29.29 -21.18 19.29
CA PRO A 392 30.59 -21.67 19.75
C PRO A 392 31.41 -22.02 18.51
N LEU A 393 32.69 -21.67 18.52
CA LEU A 393 33.69 -22.16 17.57
C LEU A 393 33.78 -23.70 17.69
N GLN A 394 32.84 -24.41 17.08
CA GLN A 394 32.90 -25.85 16.90
C GLN A 394 32.99 -26.12 15.41
N VAL A 395 34.23 -26.31 14.98
CA VAL A 395 34.61 -26.73 13.65
C VAL A 395 34.22 -28.20 13.52
N SER A 396 33.07 -28.49 12.91
CA SER A 396 32.79 -29.83 12.41
C SER A 396 33.45 -29.94 11.04
N THR A 397 34.62 -30.59 10.99
CA THR A 397 35.29 -30.97 9.76
C THR A 397 34.58 -32.19 9.18
N GLN A 398 33.70 -31.97 8.19
CA GLN A 398 33.37 -33.05 7.26
C GLN A 398 34.49 -33.15 6.24
N ALA A 399 35.22 -34.27 6.28
CA ALA A 399 36.16 -34.60 5.23
C ALA A 399 35.40 -34.82 3.93
N THR A 400 35.73 -34.05 2.90
CA THR A 400 35.37 -34.41 1.54
C THR A 400 35.97 -35.76 1.20
N SER A 401 35.13 -36.59 0.60
CA SER A 401 35.34 -37.98 0.23
C SER A 401 36.68 -38.27 -0.47
N VAL A 402 37.32 -39.34 0.00
CA VAL A 402 38.21 -40.29 -0.71
C VAL A 402 39.23 -39.67 -1.67
N SER A 403 40.44 -39.45 -1.13
CA SER A 403 41.66 -39.55 -1.92
C SER A 403 41.75 -40.97 -2.50
N THR A 404 41.67 -41.11 -3.82
CA THR A 404 42.07 -42.35 -4.48
C THR A 404 43.58 -42.48 -4.35
N SER A 405 44.05 -43.33 -3.45
CA SER A 405 45.44 -43.81 -3.48
C SER A 405 45.61 -44.65 -4.76
N LYS A 406 46.34 -44.10 -5.73
CA LYS A 406 46.77 -44.85 -6.89
C LYS A 406 48.08 -45.56 -6.54
N THR A 407 47.99 -46.72 -5.90
CA THR A 407 49.10 -47.67 -5.82
C THR A 407 49.15 -48.46 -7.13
N GLY A 408 49.83 -47.88 -8.13
CA GLY A 408 50.21 -48.59 -9.35
C GLY A 408 51.53 -49.32 -9.15
N SER A 409 51.48 -50.64 -9.05
CA SER A 409 52.64 -51.51 -9.26
C SER A 409 53.15 -51.32 -10.70
N LEU A 410 54.44 -50.97 -10.86
CA LEU A 410 55.12 -51.09 -12.14
C LEU A 410 55.31 -52.58 -12.45
N THR A 411 54.46 -53.13 -13.30
CA THR A 411 54.81 -54.33 -14.08
C THR A 411 55.36 -53.87 -15.41
N GLN A 412 56.68 -54.03 -15.56
CA GLN A 412 57.43 -53.68 -16.76
C GLN A 412 57.09 -54.68 -17.87
N HIS A 413 56.18 -54.32 -18.77
CA HIS A 413 56.01 -55.03 -20.04
C HIS A 413 56.87 -54.36 -21.11
N SER A 414 58.02 -54.96 -21.36
CA SER A 414 58.85 -54.71 -22.54
C SER A 414 58.21 -55.36 -23.76
N SER A 415 57.31 -54.62 -24.40
CA SER A 415 57.02 -54.84 -25.81
C SER A 415 56.80 -53.47 -26.41
N SER A 416 57.75 -53.00 -27.20
CA SER A 416 57.66 -51.78 -27.99
C SER A 416 56.63 -51.99 -29.10
N PRO A 417 55.45 -51.35 -29.08
CA PRO A 417 54.71 -51.09 -30.30
C PRO A 417 55.19 -49.74 -30.82
N GLY A 418 55.45 -49.63 -32.12
CA GLY A 418 55.70 -48.32 -32.73
C GLY A 418 54.51 -47.40 -32.43
N ILE A 419 54.70 -46.41 -31.57
CA ILE A 419 53.71 -45.37 -31.26
C ILE A 419 53.68 -44.42 -32.46
N ASN A 420 52.87 -44.77 -33.46
CA ASN A 420 52.31 -43.84 -34.41
C ASN A 420 50.92 -43.35 -33.95
N SER A 421 50.72 -43.21 -32.63
CA SER A 421 49.55 -42.51 -32.09
C SER A 421 49.99 -41.14 -31.60
N THR A 422 49.60 -40.09 -32.32
CA THR A 422 49.50 -38.73 -31.81
C THR A 422 48.61 -38.79 -30.55
N ALA A 423 49.22 -38.88 -29.38
CA ALA A 423 48.47 -38.79 -28.13
C ALA A 423 48.03 -37.33 -27.99
N GLU A 424 46.75 -37.05 -28.27
CA GLU A 424 46.11 -35.76 -27.99
C GLU A 424 46.32 -35.45 -26.49
N LYS A 425 47.22 -34.52 -26.16
CA LYS A 425 47.47 -34.10 -24.78
C LYS A 425 46.42 -33.04 -24.43
N ALA A 426 45.40 -33.43 -23.67
CA ALA A 426 44.37 -32.49 -23.22
C ALA A 426 44.95 -31.52 -22.17
N THR A 427 44.85 -30.21 -22.42
CA THR A 427 44.92 -29.19 -21.37
C THR A 427 43.66 -29.28 -20.49
N ARG A 428 43.67 -28.64 -19.31
CA ARG A 428 42.45 -28.53 -18.48
C ARG A 428 41.33 -27.87 -19.28
N SER A 429 40.07 -28.30 -19.10
CA SER A 429 38.93 -27.60 -19.73
C SER A 429 38.73 -26.24 -19.10
N VAL A 430 38.37 -25.26 -19.93
CA VAL A 430 38.05 -23.88 -19.56
C VAL A 430 36.56 -23.70 -19.75
N VAL A 431 35.89 -23.05 -18.80
CA VAL A 431 34.45 -22.73 -18.88
C VAL A 431 34.30 -21.22 -18.90
N ASP A 432 33.80 -20.69 -20.01
CA ASP A 432 33.45 -19.28 -20.16
C ASP A 432 31.93 -19.09 -20.08
N PHE A 433 31.52 -17.97 -19.45
CA PHE A 433 30.13 -17.55 -19.34
C PHE A 433 29.97 -16.15 -19.94
N PHE A 434 29.08 -16.03 -20.92
CA PHE A 434 28.77 -14.74 -21.55
C PHE A 434 27.36 -14.31 -21.17
N ASP A 435 27.23 -13.18 -20.49
CA ASP A 435 25.93 -12.64 -20.06
C ASP A 435 25.15 -12.08 -21.24
N ILE A 436 23.98 -12.64 -21.49
CA ILE A 436 23.06 -12.24 -22.55
C ILE A 436 21.69 -11.83 -22.00
N THR A 437 21.58 -11.59 -20.69
CA THR A 437 20.32 -11.33 -19.99
C THR A 437 19.51 -10.20 -20.61
N SER A 438 20.16 -9.09 -20.94
CA SER A 438 19.53 -7.90 -21.55
C SER A 438 18.93 -8.17 -22.93
N HIS A 439 19.43 -9.18 -23.66
CA HIS A 439 18.94 -9.53 -24.99
C HIS A 439 17.73 -10.46 -24.95
N VAL A 440 17.55 -11.22 -23.87
CA VAL A 440 16.43 -12.17 -23.68
C VAL A 440 15.17 -11.45 -23.21
N ASN A 441 15.31 -10.37 -22.44
CA ASN A 441 14.21 -9.52 -21.95
C ASN A 441 13.08 -10.30 -21.26
N GLY A 442 13.42 -11.35 -20.51
CA GLY A 442 12.44 -12.15 -19.77
C GLY A 442 11.56 -13.09 -20.62
N ASP A 443 11.79 -13.19 -21.94
CA ASP A 443 10.96 -13.98 -22.85
C ASP A 443 11.53 -15.41 -23.06
N TRP A 444 10.82 -16.42 -22.57
CA TRP A 444 11.17 -17.83 -22.78
C TRP A 444 11.11 -18.26 -24.26
N ASN A 445 10.28 -17.60 -25.07
CA ASN A 445 10.21 -17.91 -26.50
C ASN A 445 11.44 -17.42 -27.25
N TRP A 446 12.22 -16.51 -26.66
CA TRP A 446 13.42 -15.94 -27.27
C TRP A 446 14.42 -17.00 -27.69
N PHE A 447 14.54 -18.10 -26.93
CA PHE A 447 15.48 -19.20 -27.18
C PHE A 447 15.10 -20.07 -28.39
N THR A 448 13.83 -20.02 -28.81
CA THR A 448 13.33 -20.85 -29.91
C THR A 448 13.95 -20.41 -31.24
N ASN A 449 14.49 -21.38 -31.97
CA ASN A 449 15.24 -21.20 -33.23
C ASN A 449 16.49 -20.32 -33.12
N ARG A 450 17.05 -20.13 -31.91
CA ARG A 450 18.32 -19.41 -31.74
C ARG A 450 19.50 -20.34 -31.98
N GLU A 451 20.46 -19.85 -32.77
CA GLU A 451 21.74 -20.54 -32.96
C GLU A 451 22.82 -19.90 -32.09
N SER A 452 23.52 -20.74 -31.33
CA SER A 452 24.78 -20.42 -30.66
C SER A 452 25.94 -20.95 -31.50
N LYS A 453 26.98 -20.13 -31.70
CA LYS A 453 28.14 -20.48 -32.52
C LYS A 453 29.43 -20.26 -31.78
N VAL A 454 30.39 -21.15 -31.98
CA VAL A 454 31.80 -20.94 -31.63
C VAL A 454 32.59 -20.93 -32.91
N GLN A 455 33.29 -19.83 -33.16
CA GLN A 455 34.07 -19.60 -34.37
C GLN A 455 35.56 -19.52 -34.03
N TYR A 456 36.35 -20.35 -34.72
CA TYR A 456 37.81 -20.36 -34.69
C TYR A 456 38.35 -19.27 -35.62
N ASN A 457 39.12 -18.34 -35.06
CA ASN A 457 39.74 -17.22 -35.76
C ASN A 457 41.27 -17.34 -35.63
N GLY A 458 41.87 -18.18 -36.47
CA GLY A 458 43.29 -18.54 -36.35
C GLY A 458 44.03 -18.75 -37.66
N SER A 459 45.35 -18.85 -37.54
CA SER A 459 46.30 -19.07 -38.61
C SER A 459 46.29 -20.52 -39.12
N SER A 460 46.93 -20.79 -40.26
CA SER A 460 46.90 -22.11 -40.93
C SER A 460 47.80 -23.17 -40.30
N ASP A 461 48.02 -23.10 -38.99
CA ASP A 461 48.95 -23.97 -38.26
C ASP A 461 48.38 -25.38 -37.97
N GLY A 462 47.11 -25.62 -38.33
CA GLY A 462 46.46 -26.93 -38.24
C GLY A 462 45.99 -27.31 -36.84
N ARG A 463 46.03 -26.39 -35.88
CA ARG A 463 45.63 -26.66 -34.50
C ARG A 463 44.12 -26.85 -34.36
N THR A 464 43.75 -27.75 -33.44
CA THR A 464 42.36 -28.11 -33.20
C THR A 464 41.94 -27.68 -31.80
N ALA A 465 40.80 -26.99 -31.73
CA ALA A 465 40.11 -26.72 -30.49
C ALA A 465 38.94 -27.69 -30.32
N PHE A 466 38.71 -28.09 -29.08
CA PHE A 466 37.73 -29.07 -28.68
C PHE A 466 36.65 -28.38 -27.87
N ILE A 467 35.42 -28.38 -28.36
CA ILE A 467 34.26 -27.86 -27.64
C ILE A 467 33.59 -29.03 -26.93
N VAL A 468 33.61 -28.96 -25.60
CA VAL A 468 33.02 -29.96 -24.71
C VAL A 468 31.53 -29.74 -24.59
N HIS A 469 31.12 -28.50 -24.39
CA HIS A 469 29.71 -28.19 -24.14
C HIS A 469 29.36 -26.76 -24.55
N LEU A 470 28.19 -26.60 -25.18
CA LEU A 470 27.62 -25.30 -25.54
C LEU A 470 26.13 -25.26 -25.18
N ALA A 471 25.77 -24.48 -24.15
CA ALA A 471 24.41 -24.43 -23.61
C ALA A 471 24.08 -23.04 -23.03
N TYR A 472 22.79 -22.78 -22.82
CA TYR A 472 22.33 -21.62 -22.05
C TYR A 472 22.17 -22.02 -20.58
N GLU A 473 22.70 -21.23 -19.67
CA GLU A 473 22.40 -21.30 -18.23
C GLU A 473 21.44 -20.16 -17.86
N ILE A 474 20.22 -20.53 -17.52
CA ILE A 474 19.11 -19.63 -17.25
C ILE A 474 18.80 -19.68 -15.75
N GLU A 475 19.15 -18.63 -15.02
CA GLU A 475 18.63 -18.41 -13.69
C GLU A 475 17.17 -17.94 -13.81
N TYR A 476 16.24 -18.63 -13.16
CA TYR A 476 14.83 -18.29 -13.14
C TYR A 476 14.25 -18.44 -11.75
N ALA A 477 13.30 -17.59 -11.41
CA ALA A 477 12.51 -17.75 -10.21
C ALA A 477 11.22 -18.50 -10.49
N ARG A 478 10.97 -19.61 -9.77
CA ARG A 478 9.72 -20.36 -9.91
C ARG A 478 8.54 -19.50 -9.47
N ARG A 479 7.50 -19.47 -10.30
CA ARG A 479 6.23 -18.81 -9.97
C ARG A 479 5.43 -19.69 -9.01
N ARG A 480 5.12 -19.19 -7.81
CA ARG A 480 4.00 -19.69 -7.02
C ARG A 480 2.78 -18.85 -7.33
N ILE A 481 1.76 -19.54 -7.82
CA ILE A 481 0.45 -18.94 -8.04
C ILE A 481 -0.30 -19.03 -6.71
N GLN A 482 -0.64 -17.88 -6.14
CA GLN A 482 -1.50 -17.77 -4.98
C GLN A 482 -2.74 -16.98 -5.38
N PHE A 483 -3.92 -17.55 -5.15
CA PHE A 483 -5.17 -16.82 -5.35
C PHE A 483 -5.39 -15.88 -4.17
N THR A 484 -5.78 -14.64 -4.46
CA THR A 484 -6.11 -13.64 -3.45
C THR A 484 -7.33 -12.86 -3.89
N ASP A 485 -8.07 -12.40 -2.89
CA ASP A 485 -9.24 -11.54 -3.05
C ASP A 485 -8.83 -10.06 -2.90
N GLU A 486 -7.56 -9.77 -2.63
CA GLU A 486 -7.01 -8.42 -2.54
C GLU A 486 -6.73 -7.86 -3.94
N VAL A 487 -7.61 -6.98 -4.42
CA VAL A 487 -7.48 -6.27 -5.69
C VAL A 487 -7.48 -4.77 -5.44
N ASN A 488 -6.51 -4.07 -6.01
CA ASN A 488 -6.38 -2.61 -5.93
C ASN A 488 -6.22 -2.03 -7.35
N ALA A 489 -6.65 -0.80 -7.58
CA ALA A 489 -6.41 -0.11 -8.85
C ALA A 489 -6.25 1.41 -8.62
N ASP A 490 -5.56 2.06 -9.55
CA ASP A 490 -5.49 3.53 -9.60
C ASP A 490 -6.66 4.05 -10.43
N ILE A 491 -7.58 4.75 -9.76
CA ILE A 491 -8.81 5.29 -10.36
C ILE A 491 -8.64 6.79 -10.54
N GLN A 492 -8.85 7.28 -11.77
CA GLN A 492 -9.09 8.70 -12.01
C GLN A 492 -10.57 8.98 -11.73
N GLY A 493 -10.84 10.05 -10.97
CA GLY A 493 -12.16 10.38 -10.45
C GLY A 493 -13.24 10.60 -11.51
N VAL A 494 -14.37 11.13 -11.06
CA VAL A 494 -15.55 11.32 -11.92
C VAL A 494 -15.22 12.26 -13.07
N LYS A 495 -15.52 11.83 -14.31
CA LYS A 495 -15.45 12.70 -15.48
C LYS A 495 -16.77 13.42 -15.70
N ASP A 496 -16.67 14.59 -16.29
CA ASP A 496 -17.81 15.31 -16.85
C ASP A 496 -18.38 14.56 -18.07
N ASP A 497 -19.57 14.96 -18.50
CA ASP A 497 -20.20 14.38 -19.67
C ASP A 497 -19.50 14.78 -20.99
N SER A 498 -19.96 14.22 -22.10
CA SER A 498 -19.39 14.45 -23.43
C SER A 498 -19.55 15.89 -23.95
N ILE A 499 -20.30 16.73 -23.24
CA ILE A 499 -20.57 18.13 -23.61
C ILE A 499 -19.81 19.08 -22.66
N GLY A 500 -19.51 18.65 -21.43
CA GLY A 500 -18.88 19.46 -20.39
C GLY A 500 -19.90 20.25 -19.57
N THR A 501 -21.07 19.68 -19.24
CA THR A 501 -22.13 20.45 -18.56
C THR A 501 -21.74 20.95 -17.17
N LEU A 502 -20.81 20.28 -16.49
CA LEU A 502 -20.36 20.67 -15.14
C LEU A 502 -19.18 21.64 -15.20
N THR A 503 -18.15 21.27 -15.95
CA THR A 503 -16.82 21.88 -15.99
C THR A 503 -16.61 22.84 -17.16
N GLY A 504 -17.51 22.82 -18.14
CA GLY A 504 -17.36 23.52 -19.43
C GLY A 504 -16.46 22.81 -20.43
N THR A 505 -15.86 21.67 -20.09
CA THR A 505 -14.99 20.88 -20.97
C THR A 505 -15.41 19.41 -20.99
N ALA A 506 -15.72 18.89 -22.19
CA ALA A 506 -16.13 17.50 -22.36
C ALA A 506 -15.14 16.49 -21.76
N ASN A 507 -15.65 15.51 -20.99
CA ASN A 507 -14.87 14.46 -20.33
C ASN A 507 -13.72 14.95 -19.41
N ALA A 508 -13.73 16.21 -18.98
CA ALA A 508 -12.77 16.71 -18.00
C ALA A 508 -13.03 16.10 -16.61
N LEU A 509 -12.01 16.09 -15.74
CA LEU A 509 -12.20 15.64 -14.36
C LEU A 509 -12.96 16.70 -13.55
N VAL A 510 -13.90 16.26 -12.72
CA VAL A 510 -14.65 17.12 -11.82
C VAL A 510 -13.87 17.27 -10.51
N GLU A 511 -12.89 18.19 -10.50
CA GLU A 511 -11.97 18.35 -9.36
C GLU A 511 -11.92 19.77 -8.79
N ARG A 512 -12.35 20.79 -9.54
CA ARG A 512 -12.41 22.16 -9.02
C ARG A 512 -13.58 22.27 -8.01
N PRO A 513 -13.40 22.90 -6.84
CA PRO A 513 -14.44 22.93 -5.80
C PRO A 513 -15.85 23.28 -6.29
N ASP A 514 -16.03 24.37 -7.06
CA ASP A 514 -17.33 24.77 -7.63
C ASP A 514 -17.94 23.69 -8.54
N HIS A 515 -17.11 23.00 -9.35
CA HIS A 515 -17.56 21.87 -10.16
C HIS A 515 -17.98 20.67 -9.29
N VAL A 516 -17.25 20.39 -8.20
CA VAL A 516 -17.56 19.29 -7.27
C VAL A 516 -18.88 19.53 -6.54
N TYR A 517 -19.12 20.76 -6.06
CA TYR A 517 -20.42 21.13 -5.47
C TYR A 517 -21.55 21.03 -6.51
N LYS A 518 -21.36 21.61 -7.70
CA LYS A 518 -22.32 21.52 -8.81
C LYS A 518 -22.66 20.07 -9.15
N TRP A 519 -21.66 19.21 -9.27
CA TRP A 519 -21.83 17.77 -9.50
C TRP A 519 -22.64 17.12 -8.38
N SER A 520 -22.35 17.40 -7.12
CA SER A 520 -23.06 16.79 -6.00
C SER A 520 -24.55 17.16 -5.97
N ILE A 521 -24.91 18.36 -6.42
CA ILE A 521 -26.31 18.83 -6.48
C ILE A 521 -27.04 18.20 -7.67
N LEU A 522 -26.43 18.24 -8.85
CA LEU A 522 -27.09 17.79 -10.07
C LEU A 522 -27.16 16.27 -10.21
N LYS A 523 -26.12 15.58 -9.72
CA LYS A 523 -25.98 14.15 -9.91
C LYS A 523 -26.27 13.40 -8.60
N ALA A 524 -25.56 13.72 -7.51
CA ALA A 524 -25.75 12.98 -6.25
C ALA A 524 -27.10 13.25 -5.56
N LEU A 525 -27.65 14.46 -5.67
CA LEU A 525 -28.99 14.79 -5.16
C LEU A 525 -30.08 14.75 -6.24
N ASN A 526 -29.70 14.57 -7.51
CA ASN A 526 -30.61 14.56 -8.66
C ASN A 526 -31.54 15.80 -8.71
N LEU A 527 -30.99 16.98 -8.44
CA LEU A 527 -31.72 18.25 -8.53
C LEU A 527 -31.50 18.94 -9.89
N ALA A 528 -32.47 19.75 -10.31
CA ALA A 528 -32.40 20.51 -11.55
C ALA A 528 -31.37 21.65 -11.46
N SER A 529 -30.76 22.04 -12.59
CA SER A 529 -29.80 23.17 -12.63
C SER A 529 -30.39 24.52 -12.24
N SER A 530 -31.72 24.67 -12.27
CA SER A 530 -32.41 25.87 -11.79
C SER A 530 -32.27 26.12 -10.29
N VAL A 531 -31.82 25.13 -9.52
CA VAL A 531 -31.56 25.30 -8.08
C VAL A 531 -30.15 25.84 -7.80
N LEU A 532 -29.32 26.01 -8.83
CA LEU A 532 -27.97 26.56 -8.68
C LEU A 532 -28.01 28.06 -8.91
N ASP A 533 -27.28 28.83 -8.09
CA ASP A 533 -27.00 30.23 -8.42
C ASP A 533 -25.78 30.31 -9.35
N PRO A 534 -25.97 30.60 -10.65
CA PRO A 534 -24.86 30.59 -11.61
C PRO A 534 -23.85 31.71 -11.35
N ILE A 535 -24.26 32.84 -10.77
CA ILE A 535 -23.37 33.98 -10.51
C ILE A 535 -22.37 33.59 -9.43
N SER A 536 -22.87 33.13 -8.28
CA SER A 536 -22.06 32.65 -7.17
C SER A 536 -21.09 31.53 -7.58
N LEU A 537 -21.52 30.58 -8.42
CA LEU A 537 -20.65 29.52 -8.93
C LEU A 537 -19.52 30.05 -9.82
N VAL A 538 -19.81 30.99 -10.72
CA VAL A 538 -18.81 31.57 -11.64
C VAL A 538 -17.79 32.41 -10.87
N GLU A 539 -18.25 33.26 -9.94
CA GLU A 539 -17.38 34.10 -9.11
C GLU A 539 -16.44 33.25 -8.25
N ALA A 540 -16.98 32.24 -7.55
CA ALA A 540 -16.16 31.34 -6.76
C ALA A 540 -15.22 30.50 -7.64
N GLY A 541 -15.69 30.02 -8.81
CA GLY A 541 -14.89 29.25 -9.76
C GLY A 541 -13.65 29.99 -10.28
N GLY A 542 -13.75 31.32 -10.46
CA GLY A 542 -12.61 32.17 -10.79
C GLY A 542 -11.55 32.20 -9.69
N LEU A 543 -11.98 32.17 -8.42
CA LEU A 543 -11.10 32.17 -7.24
C LEU A 543 -10.50 30.80 -6.94
N PHE A 544 -11.14 29.70 -7.36
CA PHE A 544 -10.62 28.34 -7.24
C PHE A 544 -9.63 27.93 -8.34
N SER A 545 -9.08 28.88 -9.09
CA SER A 545 -8.09 28.57 -10.13
C SER A 545 -6.88 27.84 -9.51
N GLY A 546 -6.58 26.64 -10.02
CA GLY A 546 -5.50 25.78 -9.51
C GLY A 546 -5.86 24.89 -8.31
N TYR A 547 -7.09 24.95 -7.79
CA TYR A 547 -7.53 24.11 -6.67
C TYR A 547 -7.99 22.75 -7.18
N LEU A 548 -7.51 21.69 -6.53
CA LEU A 548 -7.92 20.31 -6.80
C LEU A 548 -8.49 19.68 -5.52
N LEU A 549 -9.82 19.55 -5.49
CA LEU A 549 -10.61 18.89 -4.45
C LEU A 549 -11.00 17.49 -4.94
N ALA A 550 -10.13 16.51 -4.68
CA ALA A 550 -10.30 15.13 -5.11
C ALA A 550 -10.00 14.16 -3.96
N GLY A 551 -11.01 13.44 -3.50
CA GLY A 551 -10.95 12.51 -2.38
C GLY A 551 -11.73 11.24 -2.64
N VAL A 552 -11.75 10.34 -1.65
CA VAL A 552 -12.52 9.09 -1.70
C VAL A 552 -13.54 9.11 -0.57
N ILE A 553 -14.80 8.79 -0.91
CA ILE A 553 -15.85 8.57 0.09
C ILE A 553 -15.79 7.10 0.50
N SER A 554 -15.00 6.80 1.54
CA SER A 554 -14.78 5.42 1.99
C SER A 554 -15.93 4.85 2.82
N ASN A 555 -16.72 5.73 3.43
CA ASN A 555 -17.80 5.38 4.34
C ASN A 555 -19.06 6.16 3.97
N LYS A 556 -20.23 5.60 4.28
CA LYS A 556 -21.51 6.32 4.15
C LYS A 556 -21.45 7.62 4.96
N ILE A 557 -21.62 8.74 4.27
CA ILE A 557 -21.60 10.09 4.85
C ILE A 557 -22.81 10.87 4.35
N SER A 558 -23.36 11.75 5.18
CA SER A 558 -24.41 12.65 4.70
C SER A 558 -23.81 13.73 3.78
N VAL A 559 -24.56 14.13 2.76
CA VAL A 559 -24.11 15.18 1.82
C VAL A 559 -23.81 16.50 2.55
N ARG A 560 -24.56 16.82 3.60
CA ARG A 560 -24.29 18.00 4.45
C ARG A 560 -22.94 17.94 5.15
N GLU A 561 -22.60 16.79 5.71
CA GLU A 561 -21.33 16.59 6.41
C GLU A 561 -20.15 16.59 5.44
N LEU A 562 -20.35 15.99 4.26
CA LEU A 562 -19.41 16.04 3.15
C LEU A 562 -19.16 17.48 2.66
N TRP A 563 -20.20 18.27 2.46
CA TRP A 563 -20.10 19.70 2.12
C TRP A 563 -19.40 20.52 3.20
N ASN A 564 -19.60 20.21 4.48
CA ASN A 564 -18.86 20.87 5.55
C ASN A 564 -17.36 20.53 5.50
N GLN A 565 -17.01 19.27 5.20
CA GLN A 565 -15.61 18.87 4.99
C GLN A 565 -15.01 19.59 3.78
N TRP A 566 -15.70 19.59 2.65
CA TRP A 566 -15.28 20.32 1.45
C TRP A 566 -15.17 21.82 1.72
N GLY A 567 -16.10 22.43 2.47
CA GLY A 567 -16.07 23.85 2.81
C GLY A 567 -14.86 24.23 3.66
N LYS A 568 -14.49 23.35 4.59
CA LYS A 568 -13.24 23.47 5.37
C LYS A 568 -12.02 23.37 4.46
N GLU A 569 -11.95 22.32 3.64
CA GLU A 569 -10.76 22.03 2.83
C GLU A 569 -10.62 22.93 1.60
N SER A 570 -11.69 23.53 1.10
CA SER A 570 -11.66 24.47 -0.03
C SER A 570 -11.81 25.93 0.39
N ARG A 571 -11.91 26.22 1.70
CA ARG A 571 -12.15 27.59 2.20
C ARG A 571 -13.41 28.22 1.58
N SER A 572 -14.49 27.46 1.57
CA SER A 572 -15.77 27.90 1.01
C SER A 572 -16.90 27.84 2.02
N PHE A 573 -17.89 28.72 1.84
CA PHE A 573 -19.21 28.54 2.42
C PHE A 573 -20.13 27.99 1.34
N PHE A 574 -20.82 26.91 1.66
CA PHE A 574 -21.89 26.37 0.82
C PHE A 574 -23.21 26.47 1.58
N TYR A 575 -24.20 27.12 0.99
CA TYR A 575 -25.47 27.38 1.64
C TYR A 575 -26.62 27.56 0.64
N TRP A 576 -27.84 27.49 1.16
CA TRP A 576 -29.05 27.73 0.39
C TRP A 576 -29.61 29.11 0.74
N ASP A 577 -29.97 29.87 -0.28
CA ASP A 577 -30.59 31.18 -0.14
C ASP A 577 -31.66 31.37 -1.21
N LEU A 578 -32.87 31.75 -0.78
CA LEU A 578 -34.07 31.88 -1.64
C LEU A 578 -34.32 30.67 -2.58
N GLY A 579 -33.97 29.46 -2.13
CA GLY A 579 -34.14 28.23 -2.91
C GLY A 579 -33.01 27.95 -3.91
N LEU A 580 -31.97 28.79 -3.96
CA LEU A 580 -30.77 28.60 -4.76
C LEU A 580 -29.58 28.18 -3.90
N ALA A 581 -28.80 27.23 -4.39
CA ALA A 581 -27.54 26.80 -3.82
C ALA A 581 -26.44 27.78 -4.25
N LYS A 582 -25.84 28.44 -3.26
CA LYS A 582 -24.74 29.38 -3.40
C LYS A 582 -23.45 28.78 -2.84
N ILE A 583 -22.34 29.10 -3.49
CA ILE A 583 -20.98 28.87 -3.00
C ILE A 583 -20.23 30.21 -2.91
N LEU A 584 -19.65 30.47 -1.75
CA LEU A 584 -18.86 31.67 -1.53
C LEU A 584 -17.42 31.27 -1.18
N PHE A 585 -16.46 31.80 -1.94
CA PHE A 585 -15.05 31.73 -1.56
C PHE A 585 -14.79 32.66 -0.37
N ARG A 586 -14.25 32.14 0.72
CA ARG A 586 -14.01 32.95 1.93
C ARG A 586 -12.78 33.79 1.72
N GLN A 587 -12.87 35.11 1.76
CA GLN A 587 -11.69 35.99 1.67
C GLN A 587 -10.77 35.86 2.87
N LEU A 588 -9.52 36.33 2.71
CA LEU A 588 -8.50 36.22 3.75
C LEU A 588 -8.99 37.06 4.93
N ASN A 589 -8.79 36.59 6.16
CA ASN A 589 -9.26 37.31 7.34
C ASN A 589 -8.33 38.50 7.66
N LEU A 590 -8.02 39.31 6.66
CA LEU A 590 -7.07 40.41 6.70
C LEU A 590 -7.65 41.64 6.00
N VAL A 591 -7.67 42.75 6.72
CA VAL A 591 -8.05 44.08 6.28
C VAL A 591 -6.80 44.82 5.86
N ASN A 592 -6.85 45.38 4.66
CA ASN A 592 -5.88 46.33 4.15
C ASN A 592 -6.58 47.62 3.71
N THR A 593 -5.79 48.60 3.26
CA THR A 593 -6.30 49.88 2.78
C THR A 593 -7.17 49.78 1.53
N SER A 594 -7.06 48.68 0.76
CA SER A 594 -7.91 48.42 -0.41
C SER A 594 -9.20 47.64 -0.08
N THR A 595 -9.41 47.24 1.18
CA THR A 595 -10.64 46.56 1.60
C THR A 595 -11.80 47.56 1.61
N ILE A 596 -12.73 47.46 0.66
CA ILE A 596 -13.92 48.32 0.58
C ILE A 596 -15.08 47.61 1.28
N PRO A 597 -15.69 48.21 2.32
CA PRO A 597 -16.88 47.63 2.93
C PRO A 597 -18.06 47.70 1.96
N ALA A 598 -18.85 46.63 1.89
CA ALA A 598 -20.11 46.57 1.14
C ALA A 598 -21.15 47.53 1.75
N LYS A 599 -21.13 47.71 3.07
CA LYS A 599 -21.99 48.65 3.80
C LYS A 599 -21.30 49.17 5.05
N THR A 600 -21.58 50.42 5.41
CA THR A 600 -21.24 51.00 6.72
C THR A 600 -22.48 51.01 7.59
N ILE A 601 -22.41 50.35 8.74
CA ILE A 601 -23.44 50.31 9.77
C ILE A 601 -23.19 51.44 10.75
N LEU A 602 -24.05 52.45 10.69
CA LEU A 602 -24.03 53.60 11.59
C LEU A 602 -24.73 53.28 12.91
N ASP A 603 -24.42 54.04 13.96
CA ASP A 603 -25.00 53.95 15.30
C ASP A 603 -26.54 53.88 15.29
N ASN A 604 -27.17 54.69 14.44
CA ASN A 604 -28.63 54.78 14.34
C ASN A 604 -29.28 53.61 13.57
N MET A 605 -28.49 52.69 13.01
CA MET A 605 -28.97 51.49 12.33
C MET A 605 -29.06 50.27 13.26
N VAL A 606 -28.46 50.36 14.46
CA VAL A 606 -28.48 49.30 15.46
C VAL A 606 -29.74 49.41 16.33
N LEU A 607 -30.45 48.30 16.48
CA LEU A 607 -31.69 48.26 17.25
C LEU A 607 -31.42 48.37 18.76
N LEU A 608 -32.23 49.18 19.43
CA LEU A 608 -32.28 49.27 20.89
C LEU A 608 -33.32 48.28 21.44
N ASP A 609 -33.05 47.69 22.59
CA ASP A 609 -34.02 46.88 23.34
C ASP A 609 -35.09 47.74 24.02
N SER A 610 -36.05 47.11 24.69
CA SER A 610 -37.14 47.78 25.42
C SER A 610 -36.68 48.68 26.57
N GLN A 611 -35.40 48.63 26.94
CA GLN A 611 -34.76 49.42 27.97
C GLN A 611 -33.84 50.50 27.37
N ASN A 612 -33.95 50.75 26.06
CA ASN A 612 -33.07 51.64 25.28
C ASN A 612 -31.59 51.24 25.33
N ARG A 613 -31.27 49.96 25.51
CA ARG A 613 -29.91 49.44 25.46
C ARG A 613 -29.64 48.85 24.08
N ILE A 614 -28.45 49.08 23.57
CA ILE A 614 -28.03 48.55 22.28
C ILE A 614 -28.02 47.02 22.34
N ARG A 615 -28.68 46.36 21.40
CA ARG A 615 -28.59 44.90 21.24
C ARG A 615 -27.31 44.53 20.50
N PHE A 616 -26.21 44.69 21.20
CA PHE A 616 -24.86 44.36 20.74
C PHE A 616 -24.21 43.43 21.76
N LYS A 617 -23.85 42.23 21.33
CA LYS A 617 -23.16 41.26 22.17
C LYS A 617 -21.84 40.92 21.53
N SER A 618 -20.75 41.18 22.26
CA SER A 618 -19.40 40.80 21.87
C SER A 618 -19.00 39.50 22.56
N LEU A 619 -18.48 38.56 21.77
CA LEU A 619 -17.96 37.28 22.20
C LEU A 619 -16.52 37.13 21.70
N ARG A 620 -15.57 36.97 22.62
CA ARG A 620 -14.18 36.69 22.27
C ARG A 620 -13.91 35.19 22.36
N THR A 621 -13.29 34.60 21.34
CA THR A 621 -12.90 33.18 21.40
C THR A 621 -11.77 32.98 22.42
N PRO A 622 -11.76 31.86 23.15
CA PRO A 622 -10.74 31.61 24.16
C PRO A 622 -9.34 31.47 23.54
N ILE A 623 -8.30 31.77 24.32
CA ILE A 623 -6.89 31.70 23.86
C ILE A 623 -6.50 30.27 23.47
N GLU A 624 -7.14 29.24 24.05
CA GLU A 624 -6.92 27.83 23.69
C GLU A 624 -7.36 27.48 22.26
N ASP A 625 -8.15 28.35 21.62
CA ASP A 625 -8.54 28.22 20.21
C ASP A 625 -7.56 28.86 19.24
N VAL A 626 -6.54 29.56 19.74
CA VAL A 626 -5.46 30.11 18.92
C VAL A 626 -4.65 28.96 18.30
N VAL A 627 -4.42 29.05 16.99
CA VAL A 627 -3.52 28.20 16.23
C VAL A 627 -2.63 29.10 15.40
N ASN A 628 -1.35 29.15 15.75
CA ASN A 628 -0.37 30.06 15.13
C ASN A 628 0.85 29.34 14.53
N LYS A 629 0.84 28.01 14.58
CA LYS A 629 1.62 27.17 13.69
C LYS A 629 0.78 26.01 13.17
N ILE A 630 0.88 25.77 11.87
CA ILE A 630 0.09 24.78 11.14
C ILE A 630 1.05 23.92 10.33
N ASP A 631 0.91 22.59 10.48
CA ASP A 631 1.48 21.59 9.58
C ASP A 631 0.29 20.87 8.89
N LEU A 632 -0.12 21.37 7.72
CA LEU A 632 -1.25 20.88 6.96
C LEU A 632 -0.85 19.64 6.15
N ARG A 633 -1.44 18.50 6.47
CA ARG A 633 -1.19 17.24 5.78
C ARG A 633 -2.20 17.08 4.65
N TYR A 634 -1.73 16.86 3.43
CA TYR A 634 -2.57 16.74 2.23
C TYR A 634 -2.05 15.65 1.29
N ARG A 635 -2.76 15.42 0.17
CA ARG A 635 -2.54 14.27 -0.72
C ARG A 635 -2.58 12.94 0.05
N LYS A 636 -3.70 12.70 0.73
CA LYS A 636 -3.94 11.43 1.43
C LYS A 636 -3.67 10.24 0.52
N ASN A 637 -2.80 9.34 0.96
CA ASN A 637 -2.69 8.04 0.31
C ASN A 637 -3.86 7.18 0.81
N TRP A 638 -4.61 6.60 -0.10
CA TRP A 638 -5.72 5.71 0.26
C TRP A 638 -5.29 4.24 0.22
N SER A 639 -4.14 3.94 -0.42
CA SER A 639 -3.54 2.60 -0.42
C SER A 639 -2.68 2.33 0.81
N SER A 640 -2.33 3.37 1.59
CA SER A 640 -1.56 3.26 2.82
C SER A 640 -2.11 4.25 3.83
N GLU A 641 -1.95 3.98 5.13
CA GLU A 641 -2.28 4.99 6.14
C GLU A 641 -1.28 6.17 6.02
N GLY A 642 -1.76 7.36 5.64
CA GLY A 642 -0.95 8.58 5.69
C GLY A 642 -1.16 9.59 4.56
N TYR A 643 -0.31 10.61 4.56
CA TYR A 643 -0.32 11.75 3.63
C TYR A 643 1.00 11.79 2.87
N LYS A 644 0.95 12.08 1.57
CA LYS A 644 2.15 12.17 0.73
C LYS A 644 2.88 13.51 0.87
N SER A 645 2.24 14.53 1.43
CA SER A 645 2.79 15.88 1.50
C SER A 645 2.31 16.62 2.74
N VAL A 646 3.14 17.55 3.20
CA VAL A 646 2.86 18.45 4.33
C VAL A 646 3.23 19.86 3.90
N GLU A 647 2.33 20.81 4.15
CA GLU A 647 2.57 22.24 3.97
C GLU A 647 2.59 22.92 5.34
N SER A 648 3.62 23.72 5.62
CA SER A 648 3.85 24.26 6.96
C SER A 648 3.90 25.79 6.94
N GLY A 649 3.31 26.41 7.95
CA GLY A 649 3.39 27.85 8.13
C GLY A 649 3.22 28.26 9.58
N GLU A 650 3.73 29.45 9.92
CA GLU A 650 3.64 30.02 11.26
C GLU A 650 3.42 31.53 11.23
N ASP A 651 2.80 32.05 12.28
CA ASP A 651 2.60 33.46 12.53
C ASP A 651 3.46 33.90 13.71
N ALA A 652 4.65 34.43 13.38
CA ALA A 652 5.63 34.85 14.38
C ALA A 652 5.10 35.93 15.33
N GLU A 653 4.25 36.84 14.85
CA GLU A 653 3.64 37.89 15.70
C GLU A 653 2.73 37.25 16.75
N SER A 654 1.85 36.35 16.33
CA SER A 654 0.99 35.61 17.25
C SER A 654 1.78 34.73 18.22
N ILE A 655 2.84 34.06 17.76
CA ILE A 655 3.70 33.23 18.60
C ILE A 655 4.36 34.08 19.70
N ASN A 656 4.82 35.29 19.37
CA ASN A 656 5.40 36.20 20.35
C ASN A 656 4.37 36.65 21.42
N GLN A 657 3.09 36.77 21.05
CA GLN A 657 2.02 37.22 21.95
C GLN A 657 1.42 36.08 22.80
N PHE A 658 1.19 34.91 22.22
CA PHE A 658 0.41 33.82 22.85
C PHE A 658 1.22 32.53 23.07
N GLY A 659 2.50 32.53 22.71
CA GLY A 659 3.33 31.33 22.63
C GLY A 659 2.95 30.44 21.44
N LYS A 660 3.75 29.40 21.20
CA LYS A 660 3.50 28.45 20.12
C LYS A 660 2.28 27.57 20.41
N LYS A 661 1.28 27.56 19.53
CA LYS A 661 0.02 26.81 19.63
C LYS A 661 -0.28 26.08 18.32
N GLU A 662 -0.41 24.75 18.40
CA GLU A 662 -0.64 23.85 17.26
C GLU A 662 -1.88 22.96 17.54
N LYS A 663 -2.64 22.61 16.50
CA LYS A 663 -3.73 21.61 16.55
C LYS A 663 -3.62 20.63 15.37
N PRO A 664 -2.64 19.71 15.33
CA PRO A 664 -2.33 18.92 14.13
C PRO A 664 -3.51 18.14 13.54
N ILE A 665 -4.38 17.60 14.41
CA ILE A 665 -5.56 16.81 14.00
C ILE A 665 -6.55 17.65 13.17
N ASP A 666 -6.62 18.95 13.41
CA ASP A 666 -7.52 19.83 12.66
C ASP A 666 -7.06 20.07 11.21
N PHE A 667 -5.81 19.77 10.86
CA PHE A 667 -5.21 20.10 9.56
C PHE A 667 -4.83 18.87 8.74
N GLU A 668 -5.61 17.80 8.91
CA GLU A 668 -5.57 16.59 8.11
C GLU A 668 -6.59 16.66 6.97
N PHE A 669 -6.13 17.08 5.78
CA PHE A 669 -7.01 17.43 4.65
C PHE A 669 -7.01 16.30 3.62
N ASN A 670 -8.12 15.55 3.57
CA ASN A 670 -8.24 14.31 2.81
C ASN A 670 -8.46 14.54 1.30
N TRP A 671 -9.00 15.69 0.92
CA TRP A 671 -9.47 16.02 -0.42
C TRP A 671 -8.49 16.90 -1.19
N ILE A 672 -7.55 17.56 -0.51
CA ILE A 672 -6.62 18.48 -1.17
C ILE A 672 -5.48 17.74 -1.88
N ARG A 673 -5.37 17.99 -3.20
CA ARG A 673 -4.32 17.41 -4.06
C ARG A 673 -3.33 18.41 -4.61
N SER A 674 -3.68 19.68 -4.70
CA SER A 674 -2.81 20.75 -5.21
C SER A 674 -2.02 21.40 -4.07
N GLN A 675 -0.72 21.61 -4.28
CA GLN A 675 0.12 22.36 -3.34
C GLN A 675 -0.35 23.81 -3.18
N THR A 676 -0.71 24.48 -4.28
CA THR A 676 -1.24 25.86 -4.27
C THR A 676 -2.43 26.03 -3.34
N ALA A 677 -3.37 25.07 -3.32
CA ALA A 677 -4.49 25.11 -2.39
C ALA A 677 -4.04 24.92 -0.94
N ALA A 678 -3.08 24.02 -0.67
CA ALA A 678 -2.55 23.81 0.67
C ALA A 678 -1.85 25.06 1.22
N GLU A 679 -1.03 25.74 0.41
CA GLU A 679 -0.34 27.00 0.76
C GLU A 679 -1.35 28.12 1.09
N ASP A 680 -2.40 28.28 0.28
CA ASP A 680 -3.46 29.26 0.54
C ASP A 680 -4.25 28.90 1.81
N LEU A 681 -4.55 27.62 2.05
CA LEU A 681 -5.28 27.18 3.24
C LEU A 681 -4.47 27.41 4.52
N VAL A 682 -3.16 27.12 4.51
CA VAL A 682 -2.27 27.44 5.64
C VAL A 682 -2.30 28.94 5.91
N SER A 683 -2.10 29.77 4.88
CA SER A 683 -2.14 31.24 5.01
C SER A 683 -3.48 31.74 5.55
N PHE A 684 -4.58 31.20 5.04
CA PHE A 684 -5.93 31.51 5.49
C PHE A 684 -6.14 31.15 6.95
N TYR A 685 -5.81 29.92 7.34
CA TYR A 685 -6.07 29.46 8.70
C TYR A 685 -5.15 30.10 9.74
N LEU A 686 -3.93 30.49 9.38
CA LEU A 686 -3.08 31.32 10.25
C LEU A 686 -3.71 32.70 10.48
N GLN A 687 -4.28 33.33 9.46
CA GLN A 687 -4.98 34.61 9.63
C GLN A 687 -6.32 34.47 10.37
N GLU A 688 -7.00 33.35 10.17
CA GLU A 688 -8.30 33.05 10.80
C GLU A 688 -8.15 32.68 12.27
N ARG A 689 -7.13 31.90 12.64
CA ARG A 689 -6.97 31.30 13.98
C ARG A 689 -5.73 31.79 14.73
N GLY A 690 -4.88 32.61 14.11
CA GLY A 690 -3.66 33.12 14.75
C GLY A 690 -3.94 34.06 15.92
N LEU A 691 -5.12 34.67 16.02
CA LEU A 691 -5.48 35.55 17.13
C LEU A 691 -6.83 35.14 17.73
N PRO A 692 -7.10 35.46 19.02
CA PRO A 692 -8.46 35.43 19.55
C PRO A 692 -9.39 36.28 18.68
N ARG A 693 -10.53 35.71 18.27
CA ARG A 693 -11.50 36.36 17.40
C ARG A 693 -12.58 37.02 18.22
N ASP A 694 -12.94 38.24 17.85
CA ASP A 694 -14.11 38.91 18.36
C ASP A 694 -15.29 38.67 17.39
N ILE A 695 -16.37 38.13 17.92
CA ILE A 695 -17.63 37.84 17.22
C ILE A 695 -18.68 38.77 17.80
N TYR A 696 -19.37 39.51 16.94
CA TYR A 696 -20.46 40.39 17.35
C TYR A 696 -21.80 39.83 16.88
N GLU A 697 -22.75 39.76 17.79
CA GLU A 697 -24.16 39.54 17.49
C GLU A 697 -24.84 40.91 17.55
N ILE A 698 -25.40 41.36 16.42
CA ILE A 698 -25.98 42.70 16.26
C ILE A 698 -27.40 42.55 15.70
N GLU A 699 -28.38 43.21 16.32
CA GLU A 699 -29.71 43.36 15.72
C GLU A 699 -29.78 44.69 14.96
N LEU A 700 -30.02 44.65 13.65
CA LEU A 700 -30.15 45.83 12.81
C LEU A 700 -31.60 46.13 12.44
N LEU A 701 -31.86 47.38 12.07
CA LEU A 701 -33.12 47.79 11.44
C LEU A 701 -33.33 47.10 10.08
N LEU A 702 -34.59 46.94 9.68
CA LEU A 702 -34.99 46.25 8.43
C LEU A 702 -34.37 46.85 7.16
N ASP A 703 -34.00 48.14 7.17
CA ASP A 703 -33.29 48.83 6.08
C ASP A 703 -31.90 48.25 5.76
N ASN A 704 -31.47 47.22 6.50
CA ASN A 704 -30.22 46.48 6.32
C ASN A 704 -30.45 45.05 5.81
N MET A 705 -31.62 44.76 5.22
CA MET A 705 -31.97 43.42 4.76
C MET A 705 -31.16 42.93 3.54
N GLU A 706 -30.40 43.82 2.90
CA GLU A 706 -29.50 43.49 1.79
C GLU A 706 -28.18 42.88 2.24
N ILE A 707 -27.88 42.88 3.54
CA ILE A 707 -26.66 42.27 4.08
C ILE A 707 -26.74 40.75 3.92
N GLU A 708 -25.76 40.18 3.24
CA GLU A 708 -25.65 38.74 3.00
C GLU A 708 -24.46 38.12 3.75
N ARG A 709 -24.48 36.79 3.89
CA ARG A 709 -23.34 36.05 4.42
C ARG A 709 -22.15 36.24 3.49
N GLY A 710 -21.01 36.63 4.05
CA GLY A 710 -19.76 36.84 3.33
C GLY A 710 -19.40 38.29 3.12
N ASP A 711 -20.37 39.19 3.25
CA ASP A 711 -20.13 40.63 3.11
C ASP A 711 -19.11 41.09 4.13
N ILE A 712 -18.22 41.98 3.68
CA ILE A 712 -17.36 42.74 4.56
C ILE A 712 -18.09 44.05 4.82
N ILE A 713 -18.50 44.30 6.05
CA ILE A 713 -19.15 45.54 6.46
C ILE A 713 -18.27 46.30 7.43
N GLU A 714 -18.47 47.60 7.51
CA GLU A 714 -17.87 48.44 8.53
C GLU A 714 -18.92 48.68 9.62
N VAL A 715 -18.57 48.44 10.87
CA VAL A 715 -19.47 48.66 12.01
C VAL A 715 -18.90 49.76 12.87
N ASN A 716 -19.73 50.79 13.09
CA ASN A 716 -19.52 51.84 14.06
C ASN A 716 -20.64 51.66 15.10
N PRO A 717 -20.50 50.75 16.08
CA PRO A 717 -21.50 50.64 17.13
C PRO A 717 -21.37 51.85 18.07
N PRO A 718 -22.45 52.30 18.73
CA PRO A 718 -22.43 53.50 19.58
C PRO A 718 -21.57 53.39 20.86
N THR A 719 -20.79 52.32 21.01
CA THR A 719 -19.79 52.18 22.05
C THR A 719 -18.50 52.84 21.57
N HIS A 720 -18.02 53.86 22.30
CA HIS A 720 -16.87 54.73 21.98
C HIS A 720 -15.52 54.04 21.62
N GLU A 721 -15.45 52.71 21.60
CA GLU A 721 -14.21 51.94 21.46
C GLU A 721 -14.02 51.30 20.07
N LEU A 722 -15.04 51.33 19.20
CA LEU A 722 -15.04 50.59 17.93
C LEU A 722 -15.35 51.50 16.74
N GLU A 723 -14.44 52.42 16.40
CA GLU A 723 -14.55 53.20 15.15
C GLU A 723 -13.91 52.47 13.96
N ASN A 724 -14.63 52.42 12.84
CA ASN A 724 -14.23 51.86 11.55
C ASN A 724 -13.82 50.37 11.61
N VAL A 725 -14.53 49.58 12.43
CA VAL A 725 -14.22 48.15 12.57
C VAL A 725 -14.79 47.38 11.40
N LYS A 726 -13.92 46.81 10.58
CA LYS A 726 -14.32 45.93 9.47
C LYS A 726 -14.54 44.51 9.96
N VAL A 727 -15.72 43.99 9.63
CA VAL A 727 -16.19 42.68 10.05
C VAL A 727 -16.71 41.90 8.85
N MET A 728 -16.57 40.58 8.89
CA MET A 728 -17.15 39.67 7.90
C MET A 728 -18.45 39.09 8.45
N VAL A 729 -19.51 39.14 7.65
CA VAL A 729 -20.83 38.59 8.01
C VAL A 729 -20.78 37.06 7.93
N LEU A 730 -20.96 36.39 9.06
CA LEU A 730 -21.03 34.93 9.16
C LEU A 730 -22.45 34.41 8.93
N GLY A 731 -23.45 35.23 9.23
CA GLY A 731 -24.85 34.93 8.96
C GLY A 731 -25.73 36.15 9.16
N ALA A 732 -26.78 36.23 8.36
CA ALA A 732 -27.84 37.22 8.46
C ALA A 732 -29.18 36.47 8.54
N GLY A 733 -30.07 36.95 9.39
CA GLY A 733 -31.43 36.43 9.56
C GLY A 733 -32.47 37.51 9.39
N ARG A 734 -33.74 37.11 9.41
CA ARG A 734 -34.89 38.02 9.45
C ARG A 734 -35.74 37.65 10.65
N SER A 735 -35.97 38.61 11.54
CA SER A 735 -36.87 38.46 12.66
C SER A 735 -38.09 39.33 12.39
N ILE A 736 -39.24 38.68 12.18
CA ILE A 736 -40.50 39.39 12.01
C ILE A 736 -40.93 39.94 13.37
N GLY A 737 -41.23 41.23 13.41
CA GLY A 737 -41.74 41.95 14.54
C GLY A 737 -43.14 41.49 14.95
N SER A 738 -43.62 42.06 16.05
CA SER A 738 -44.98 41.82 16.53
C SER A 738 -45.55 43.10 17.09
N GLY A 739 -46.70 43.53 16.55
CA GLY A 739 -47.43 44.68 17.07
C GLY A 739 -47.88 44.48 18.51
N SER A 740 -48.31 43.28 18.90
CA SER A 740 -48.65 42.99 20.31
C SER A 740 -47.44 42.95 21.23
N GLY A 741 -46.25 42.64 20.68
CA GLY A 741 -44.98 42.65 21.39
C GLY A 741 -44.25 44.00 21.37
N ASN A 742 -44.80 45.02 20.70
CA ASN A 742 -44.10 46.28 20.39
C ASN A 742 -42.70 46.06 19.80
N ARG A 743 -42.54 45.05 18.94
CA ARG A 743 -41.27 44.74 18.27
C ARG A 743 -41.38 45.08 16.79
N MET A 744 -40.41 45.83 16.28
CA MET A 744 -40.24 46.06 14.85
C MET A 744 -39.57 44.86 14.20
N ASP A 745 -39.70 44.76 12.87
CA ASP A 745 -38.91 43.82 12.08
C ASP A 745 -37.42 44.16 12.22
N SER A 746 -36.58 43.13 12.34
CA SER A 746 -35.14 43.31 12.50
C SER A 746 -34.33 42.30 11.70
N VAL A 747 -33.07 42.64 11.45
CA VAL A 747 -32.09 41.82 10.76
C VAL A 747 -31.01 41.44 11.76
N PRO A 748 -31.16 40.31 12.48
CA PRO A 748 -30.09 39.80 13.33
C PRO A 748 -28.92 39.33 12.46
N ILE A 749 -27.74 39.87 12.71
CA ILE A 749 -26.51 39.46 12.05
C ILE A 749 -25.49 38.95 13.06
N ILE A 750 -24.71 37.96 12.63
CA ILE A 750 -23.52 37.47 13.33
C ILE A 750 -22.33 37.84 12.47
N VAL A 751 -21.44 38.64 13.01
CA VAL A 751 -20.27 39.14 12.30
C VAL A 751 -19.00 38.81 13.08
N ARG A 752 -17.89 38.72 12.37
CA ARG A 752 -16.57 38.45 12.96
C ARG A 752 -15.61 39.55 12.58
N GLN A 753 -14.91 40.11 13.55
CA GLN A 753 -13.87 41.10 13.30
C GLN A 753 -12.77 40.49 12.41
N MET A 754 -12.38 41.24 11.38
CA MET A 754 -11.26 40.88 10.53
C MET A 754 -9.94 41.39 11.12
N ARG A 755 -8.83 40.65 10.94
CA ARG A 755 -7.51 41.10 11.39
C ARG A 755 -7.04 42.26 10.53
N GLY A 756 -6.25 43.18 11.06
CA GLY A 756 -5.68 44.29 10.29
C GLY A 756 -5.98 45.63 10.93
N PHE A 757 -5.57 46.72 10.28
CA PHE A 757 -5.57 48.08 10.83
C PHE A 757 -6.94 48.43 11.45
N VAL A 758 -7.02 48.39 12.78
CA VAL A 758 -8.10 49.04 13.52
C VAL A 758 -7.81 50.52 13.41
N GLY A 759 -8.78 51.31 12.93
CA GLY A 759 -8.69 52.76 12.79
C GLY A 759 -8.59 53.50 14.12
N ASN A 760 -7.90 52.93 15.11
CA ASN A 760 -7.66 53.53 16.40
C ASN A 760 -6.53 54.55 16.28
N THR A 761 -6.83 55.68 15.65
CA THR A 761 -6.06 56.91 15.87
C THR A 761 -6.18 57.41 17.32
N GLY A 762 -7.06 56.80 18.14
CA GLY A 762 -7.37 57.21 19.51
C GLY A 762 -6.79 56.34 20.64
N PHE A 763 -6.76 55.00 20.55
CA PHE A 763 -6.46 54.15 21.74
C PHE A 763 -5.71 52.84 21.43
N GLY A 764 -4.67 52.87 20.59
CA GLY A 764 -3.73 51.76 20.50
C GLY A 764 -2.76 51.75 21.69
N LEU A 765 -2.83 50.71 22.54
CA LEU A 765 -1.75 50.26 23.43
C LEU A 765 -0.86 51.38 24.00
N GLN A 766 -1.41 52.21 24.91
CA GLN A 766 -0.50 52.75 25.92
C GLN A 766 -0.01 51.53 26.71
N ALA A 767 1.30 51.30 26.73
CA ALA A 767 1.90 50.32 27.62
C ALA A 767 1.28 50.51 29.01
N PHE A 768 0.74 49.44 29.60
CA PHE A 768 0.28 49.44 30.99
C PHE A 768 1.42 49.99 31.85
N GLY A 769 1.31 51.24 32.29
CA GLY A 769 2.39 52.01 32.92
C GLY A 769 2.56 53.46 32.45
N GLY A 770 1.93 53.87 31.34
CA GLY A 770 2.06 55.23 30.79
C GLY A 770 0.89 56.20 31.06
N SER A 771 -0.32 55.71 31.32
CA SER A 771 -1.44 56.57 31.70
C SER A 771 -1.40 56.85 33.20
N GLY A 772 -1.26 58.12 33.58
CA GLY A 772 -1.32 58.61 34.96
C GLY A 772 -2.69 58.46 35.65
N PHE A 773 -3.31 57.29 35.59
CA PHE A 773 -4.36 56.89 36.52
C PHE A 773 -3.72 56.38 37.81
N GLY A 774 -3.10 57.32 38.53
CA GLY A 774 -2.84 57.20 39.95
C GLY A 774 -4.15 57.36 40.71
N GLY A 775 -4.98 56.31 40.71
CA GLY A 775 -6.03 56.12 41.69
C GLY A 775 -5.48 55.19 42.77
N ALA A 776 -4.99 55.79 43.86
CA ALA A 776 -4.64 55.05 45.06
C ALA A 776 -5.88 54.30 45.57
N GLU A 777 -5.80 52.97 45.68
CA GLU A 777 -6.53 52.27 46.73
C GLU A 777 -5.52 51.72 47.74
N ILE A 778 -5.74 52.18 48.96
CA ILE A 778 -5.03 51.89 50.19
C ILE A 778 -5.58 50.57 50.74
N ASN A 779 -4.64 49.69 51.10
CA ASN A 779 -4.75 48.42 51.84
C ASN A 779 -5.24 47.17 51.09
#